data_AF-A0A2M8FNN0-F1
#
_entry.id   AF-A0A2M8FNN0-F1
#
_cell.length_a   1.000
_cell.length_b   1.000
_cell.length_c   1.000
_cell.angle_alpha   90.00
_cell.angle_beta   90.00
_cell.angle_gamma   90.00
#
_symmetry.space_group_name_H-M   'P 1'
#
loop_
_entity.id
_entity.type
_entity.pdbx_description
1 polymer ?
#
loop_
_entity_poly.entity_id
_entity_poly.type
_entity_poly.pdbx_seq_one_letter_code
_entity_poly.pdbx_strand_id
1 'polypeptide(L)'
;MKQKFLASSFLLSCLFLVDLIAQTDPMIYQRWNTLDINRVRTKFNNTGELCDGNEQNIPLARPPAFEYPTGSKTYYGTCVALVIGAPGVQDTGAVGGLNPQNLEYLDGAMDEGPAAFWDEEHYAPYGEVVGSDKAPLSTDPATWPTIGPNKGWPSLIPGTNQPLLVGSEGWPGLGLNGEKLADQETYSAMYAWKGTDIGNDNRRWLKTHVEMRSLAWTGELYQDFIVWMFIVRNIGTAPIKQMRVGVHSDFSYLPIFQSPTISGDEDRHYYDQKFQFAYGTDDNGYEVKSDGTAIGQDQIAWSGTLALRMPGSTKKVATYDAFHFWMEATTARGNGASKELYYRYNLSNQNDPRDSNKDGIDDDFNENGIPDDQEPDAPQYYLGLGADGLQVLGSTPFDLAPGQSDTLIFAAVFGMTKPQLYKNAFNAATLYNSNWKVVKAPPEPKVEIVPGNGRNTIYWGIESEKEMKFEGYKIYRSADKGVTWGTETFKDFSGTTKYIPLAQFDKVDGIKGNYKTLPEFAWYNLGSETDLPALKVIDNDSLKFFKKGDSVRVFLDDQVINGLNYRYYVAAYDTGNGITGPLENTAASNPQIGTNTVEVVPHAPPAVSSLSKVKVVPNPYVVATGWEVGKENQVQFTYLPETATIKIFNTAGELVKTIYHESKTALASSIAVWDLKNEDNQLVAAGLYFYYLESPLGTTQGKFIIII
;
A
#
# COMPACT_ATOMS: atom_id res chain seq x y z
N MET A 1 -36.49 79.12 3.17
CA MET A 1 -37.84 78.78 2.63
C MET A 1 -37.73 77.40 1.95
N LYS A 2 -38.71 76.52 2.13
CA LYS A 2 -38.75 75.09 1.67
C LYS A 2 -38.42 74.95 0.17
N GLN A 3 -37.61 73.99 -0.28
CA GLN A 3 -37.92 72.61 -0.77
C GLN A 3 -36.60 72.01 -1.38
N LYS A 4 -36.35 70.71 -1.69
CA LYS A 4 -37.01 69.39 -1.53
C LYS A 4 -35.99 68.26 -1.85
N PHE A 5 -35.86 67.20 -1.02
CA PHE A 5 -35.24 65.87 -1.33
C PHE A 5 -33.77 65.86 -1.83
N LEU A 6 -33.03 64.75 -1.97
CA LEU A 6 -33.28 63.30 -1.76
C LEU A 6 -32.24 62.68 -0.78
N ALA A 7 -32.50 61.46 -0.31
CA ALA A 7 -31.49 60.62 0.37
C ALA A 7 -30.94 59.56 -0.59
N SER A 8 -29.64 59.24 -0.52
CA SER A 8 -29.03 58.11 -1.24
C SER A 8 -27.69 57.69 -0.61
N SER A 9 -27.50 56.36 -0.52
CA SER A 9 -26.25 55.60 -0.60
C SER A 9 -24.97 56.10 0.07
N PHE A 10 -24.55 55.43 1.15
CA PHE A 10 -23.13 55.32 1.53
C PHE A 10 -22.84 54.00 2.29
N LEU A 11 -22.84 52.86 1.58
CA LEU A 11 -22.46 51.56 2.16
C LEU A 11 -22.04 50.50 1.12
N LEU A 12 -21.16 50.86 0.18
CA LEU A 12 -20.54 49.88 -0.74
C LEU A 12 -19.22 50.40 -1.37
N SER A 13 -18.05 50.07 -0.79
CA SER A 13 -16.73 50.28 -1.43
C SER A 13 -15.56 49.55 -0.73
N CYS A 14 -15.74 48.27 -0.35
CA CYS A 14 -14.66 47.42 0.16
C CYS A 14 -14.67 46.03 -0.52
N LEU A 15 -14.68 46.03 -1.85
CA LEU A 15 -14.49 44.84 -2.68
C LEU A 15 -13.44 45.14 -3.75
N PHE A 16 -12.35 44.38 -3.71
CA PHE A 16 -11.38 44.09 -4.77
C PHE A 16 -11.10 45.18 -5.82
N LEU A 17 -10.16 46.08 -5.50
CA LEU A 17 -9.24 46.63 -6.51
C LEU A 17 -8.05 45.67 -6.63
N VAL A 18 -8.13 44.73 -7.57
CA VAL A 18 -7.02 43.87 -8.00
C VAL A 18 -6.95 43.96 -9.52
N ASP A 19 -6.54 45.13 -10.00
CA ASP A 19 -6.35 45.44 -11.42
C ASP A 19 -4.89 45.18 -11.84
N LEU A 20 -4.71 44.59 -13.02
CA LEU A 20 -3.48 44.56 -13.81
C LEU A 20 -2.19 44.15 -13.06
N ILE A 21 -2.17 42.95 -12.50
CA ILE A 21 -0.98 42.09 -12.59
C ILE A 21 -1.22 41.14 -13.77
N ALA A 22 -0.20 40.89 -14.60
CA ALA A 22 -0.32 39.90 -15.68
C ALA A 22 -0.69 38.55 -15.06
N GLN A 23 -1.79 37.94 -15.52
CA GLN A 23 -2.28 36.70 -14.96
C GLN A 23 -1.24 35.60 -15.19
N THR A 24 -0.47 35.31 -14.14
CA THR A 24 0.51 34.23 -14.13
C THR A 24 -0.20 32.92 -14.44
N ASP A 25 0.44 32.09 -15.25
CA ASP A 25 -0.02 30.74 -15.52
C ASP A 25 -0.31 30.03 -14.17
N PRO A 26 -1.56 29.60 -13.88
CA PRO A 26 -1.87 29.00 -12.60
C PRO A 26 -1.21 27.62 -12.43
N MET A 27 -0.68 27.02 -13.50
CA MET A 27 0.12 25.80 -13.42
C MET A 27 1.48 26.00 -12.73
N ILE A 28 1.89 27.24 -12.40
CA ILE A 28 2.98 27.47 -11.43
C ILE A 28 2.69 26.90 -10.04
N TYR A 29 1.45 26.48 -9.77
CA TYR A 29 1.04 25.76 -8.56
C TYR A 29 0.92 24.24 -8.75
N GLN A 30 1.16 23.70 -9.96
CA GLN A 30 1.25 22.24 -10.16
C GLN A 30 2.42 21.68 -9.36
N ARG A 31 2.17 20.65 -8.57
CA ARG A 31 3.16 19.95 -7.75
C ARG A 31 2.98 18.45 -7.89
N TRP A 32 4.10 17.77 -8.00
CA TRP A 32 4.19 16.32 -8.00
C TRP A 32 4.57 15.81 -6.63
N ASN A 33 4.10 14.61 -6.27
CA ASN A 33 4.67 13.84 -5.15
C ASN A 33 4.60 12.34 -5.47
N THR A 34 5.09 11.50 -4.57
CA THR A 34 4.96 10.04 -4.65
C THR A 34 4.13 9.55 -3.49
N LEU A 35 3.04 8.84 -3.79
CA LEU A 35 2.32 8.01 -2.83
C LEU A 35 3.10 6.70 -2.71
N ASP A 36 3.64 6.43 -1.52
CA ASP A 36 4.53 5.30 -1.24
C ASP A 36 4.07 4.61 0.05
N ILE A 37 3.29 3.53 -0.11
CA ILE A 37 2.76 2.75 0.99
C ILE A 37 2.46 1.31 0.54
N ASN A 38 2.83 0.34 1.37
CA ASN A 38 2.65 -1.09 1.10
C ASN A 38 3.33 -1.58 -0.19
N ARG A 39 2.55 -2.17 -1.12
CA ARG A 39 3.02 -2.83 -2.35
C ARG A 39 2.64 -2.06 -3.62
N VAL A 40 1.92 -0.95 -3.53
CA VAL A 40 1.64 -0.06 -4.68
C VAL A 40 2.31 1.29 -4.42
N ARG A 41 3.14 1.76 -5.35
CA ARG A 41 3.77 3.08 -5.27
C ARG A 41 3.57 3.83 -6.58
N THR A 42 3.09 5.08 -6.53
CA THR A 42 2.87 5.86 -7.76
C THR A 42 3.17 7.34 -7.58
N LYS A 43 3.54 8.01 -8.68
CA LYS A 43 3.44 9.46 -8.81
C LYS A 43 1.99 9.90 -8.85
N PHE A 44 1.75 11.13 -8.41
CA PHE A 44 0.54 11.86 -8.69
C PHE A 44 0.87 13.36 -8.66
N ASN A 45 0.02 14.16 -9.29
CA ASN A 45 0.07 15.61 -9.17
C ASN A 45 -1.17 16.16 -8.46
N ASN A 46 -1.09 17.43 -8.06
CA ASN A 46 -2.20 18.14 -7.42
C ASN A 46 -3.24 18.71 -8.42
N THR A 47 -3.14 18.39 -9.71
CA THR A 47 -4.10 18.76 -10.76
C THR A 47 -5.11 17.66 -11.11
N GLY A 48 -4.85 16.41 -10.71
CA GLY A 48 -5.80 15.30 -10.82
C GLY A 48 -5.26 14.02 -11.48
N GLU A 49 -4.01 14.08 -11.93
CA GLU A 49 -3.31 13.02 -12.64
C GLU A 49 -2.67 12.02 -11.67
N LEU A 50 -2.80 10.73 -12.00
CA LEU A 50 -2.30 9.60 -11.23
C LEU A 50 -1.40 8.77 -12.16
N CYS A 51 -0.18 8.46 -11.71
CA CYS A 51 0.98 8.16 -12.54
C CYS A 51 1.34 9.25 -13.56
N ASP A 52 2.40 8.97 -14.33
CA ASP A 52 2.92 9.68 -15.51
C ASP A 52 4.00 8.72 -16.05
N GLY A 53 3.59 7.85 -16.98
CA GLY A 53 4.47 6.93 -17.69
C GLY A 53 5.01 7.51 -19.00
N ASN A 54 4.24 8.41 -19.63
CA ASN A 54 4.51 9.12 -20.89
C ASN A 54 5.41 8.36 -21.87
N GLU A 55 4.95 7.20 -22.34
CA GLU A 55 5.73 6.30 -23.20
C GLU A 55 6.16 6.97 -24.52
N GLN A 56 5.31 7.87 -25.00
CA GLN A 56 5.50 8.67 -26.20
C GLN A 56 6.69 9.65 -26.09
N ASN A 57 7.02 10.08 -24.87
CA ASN A 57 8.12 11.01 -24.60
C ASN A 57 8.82 10.64 -23.28
N ILE A 58 9.44 9.45 -23.26
CA ILE A 58 10.27 8.88 -22.19
C ILE A 58 11.09 9.90 -21.35
N PRO A 59 11.70 10.98 -21.89
CA PRO A 59 12.34 12.04 -21.10
C PRO A 59 11.44 12.87 -20.16
N LEU A 60 10.12 12.85 -20.33
CA LEU A 60 9.14 13.51 -19.44
C LEU A 60 8.64 12.56 -18.33
N ALA A 61 8.53 11.27 -18.64
CA ALA A 61 8.02 10.20 -17.79
C ALA A 61 8.51 10.27 -16.34
N ARG A 62 7.61 10.04 -15.38
CA ARG A 62 7.91 10.15 -13.94
C ARG A 62 7.77 8.80 -13.23
N PRO A 63 8.78 7.93 -13.26
CA PRO A 63 8.79 6.77 -12.38
C PRO A 63 8.77 7.20 -10.90
N PRO A 64 8.08 6.46 -10.02
CA PRO A 64 7.30 5.25 -10.30
C PRO A 64 5.90 5.57 -10.88
N ALA A 65 5.57 4.96 -12.00
CA ALA A 65 4.24 5.02 -12.60
C ALA A 65 3.49 3.71 -12.25
N PHE A 66 2.73 3.73 -11.15
CA PHE A 66 2.14 2.52 -10.55
C PHE A 66 3.13 1.33 -10.42
N GLU A 67 4.23 1.51 -9.69
CA GLU A 67 5.14 0.42 -9.35
C GLU A 67 4.45 -0.64 -8.49
N TYR A 68 4.47 -1.90 -8.95
CA TYR A 68 3.93 -3.05 -8.22
C TYR A 68 4.72 -4.35 -8.46
N PRO A 69 4.87 -5.21 -7.44
CA PRO A 69 4.90 -4.87 -6.03
C PRO A 69 6.07 -3.91 -5.74
N THR A 70 5.87 -2.89 -4.90
CA THR A 70 6.88 -1.87 -4.54
C THR A 70 8.29 -2.47 -4.35
N GLY A 71 9.25 -2.00 -5.14
CA GLY A 71 10.62 -2.53 -5.23
C GLY A 71 10.89 -3.42 -6.46
N SER A 72 9.86 -3.77 -7.24
CA SER A 72 9.99 -4.54 -8.49
C SER A 72 10.71 -3.76 -9.59
N LYS A 73 10.54 -2.42 -9.63
CA LYS A 73 10.80 -1.55 -10.79
C LYS A 73 10.03 -1.92 -12.07
N THR A 74 8.96 -2.70 -11.94
CA THR A 74 7.94 -2.84 -12.99
C THR A 74 6.85 -1.81 -12.73
N TYR A 75 6.51 -1.06 -13.76
CA TYR A 75 5.50 0.01 -13.78
C TYR A 75 4.31 -0.46 -14.61
N TYR A 76 3.13 0.14 -14.43
CA TYR A 76 1.89 -0.35 -15.05
C TYR A 76 0.91 0.80 -15.37
N GLY A 77 1.35 1.85 -16.06
CA GLY A 77 0.39 2.85 -16.56
C GLY A 77 0.97 4.16 -17.02
N THR A 78 0.38 4.71 -18.07
CA THR A 78 0.75 5.98 -18.67
C THR A 78 0.06 7.14 -17.94
N CYS A 79 -1.27 7.16 -17.90
CA CYS A 79 -2.06 8.14 -17.14
C CYS A 79 -3.42 7.60 -16.67
N VAL A 80 -3.70 7.65 -15.36
CA VAL A 80 -5.04 7.42 -14.82
C VAL A 80 -5.58 8.74 -14.27
N ALA A 81 -6.73 9.21 -14.76
CA ALA A 81 -7.18 10.58 -14.51
C ALA A 81 -8.70 10.77 -14.44
N LEU A 82 -9.10 11.93 -13.92
CA LEU A 82 -10.47 12.43 -13.97
C LEU A 82 -10.77 13.05 -15.35
N VAL A 83 -11.89 12.64 -15.96
CA VAL A 83 -12.46 13.33 -17.12
C VAL A 83 -13.89 13.78 -16.84
N ILE A 84 -14.23 15.01 -17.25
CA ILE A 84 -15.57 15.59 -17.16
C ILE A 84 -15.95 16.16 -18.51
N GLY A 85 -17.18 15.93 -18.97
CA GLY A 85 -17.65 16.57 -20.19
C GLY A 85 -19.15 16.79 -20.23
N ALA A 86 -19.63 17.59 -21.18
CA ALA A 86 -21.05 17.91 -21.34
C ALA A 86 -21.40 18.36 -22.77
N PRO A 87 -22.68 18.32 -23.18
CA PRO A 87 -23.12 18.83 -24.48
C PRO A 87 -22.79 20.32 -24.66
N GLY A 88 -22.50 20.74 -25.90
CA GLY A 88 -21.99 22.08 -26.20
C GLY A 88 -22.94 23.25 -25.89
N VAL A 89 -24.25 22.98 -25.84
CA VAL A 89 -25.27 23.97 -25.44
C VAL A 89 -25.39 24.03 -23.92
N GLN A 90 -24.76 25.04 -23.32
CA GLN A 90 -24.79 25.34 -21.89
C GLN A 90 -25.13 26.82 -21.63
N ASP A 91 -25.53 27.14 -20.41
CA ASP A 91 -25.69 28.53 -19.98
C ASP A 91 -24.31 29.20 -19.76
N THR A 92 -24.15 30.48 -20.10
CA THR A 92 -22.88 31.21 -19.94
C THR A 92 -22.46 31.37 -18.47
N GLY A 93 -23.40 31.24 -17.54
CA GLY A 93 -23.13 31.10 -16.11
C GLY A 93 -22.44 29.80 -15.72
N ALA A 94 -22.60 28.73 -16.51
CA ALA A 94 -22.09 27.38 -16.23
C ALA A 94 -20.74 27.05 -16.91
N VAL A 95 -20.30 27.86 -17.88
CA VAL A 95 -19.08 27.60 -18.68
C VAL A 95 -18.14 28.81 -18.77
N GLY A 96 -16.86 28.57 -19.03
CA GLY A 96 -15.84 29.57 -19.36
C GLY A 96 -15.40 29.48 -20.83
N GLY A 97 -14.77 30.55 -21.31
CA GLY A 97 -14.28 30.65 -22.68
C GLY A 97 -15.34 31.08 -23.70
N LEU A 98 -15.11 30.74 -24.97
CA LEU A 98 -16.04 30.98 -26.09
C LEU A 98 -16.29 29.68 -26.84
N ASN A 99 -17.54 29.41 -27.19
CA ASN A 99 -17.95 28.22 -27.95
C ASN A 99 -18.92 28.57 -29.10
N PRO A 100 -18.50 29.38 -30.09
CA PRO A 100 -19.40 29.86 -31.15
C PRO A 100 -19.86 28.75 -32.11
N GLN A 101 -19.22 27.58 -32.10
CA GLN A 101 -19.61 26.40 -32.88
C GLN A 101 -20.54 25.44 -32.11
N ASN A 102 -20.78 25.66 -30.81
CA ASN A 102 -21.53 24.78 -29.90
C ASN A 102 -20.97 23.34 -29.81
N LEU A 103 -19.64 23.19 -29.85
CA LEU A 103 -18.95 21.90 -29.67
C LEU A 103 -19.06 21.42 -28.22
N GLU A 104 -19.10 20.12 -27.99
CA GLU A 104 -19.14 19.53 -26.65
C GLU A 104 -17.91 19.91 -25.80
N TYR A 105 -18.06 19.92 -24.47
CA TYR A 105 -17.00 20.24 -23.52
C TYR A 105 -16.32 18.96 -23.03
N LEU A 106 -15.00 19.03 -22.84
CA LEU A 106 -14.21 18.04 -22.12
C LEU A 106 -13.15 18.78 -21.29
N ASP A 107 -13.10 18.48 -20.00
CA ASP A 107 -12.16 18.98 -19.01
C ASP A 107 -11.50 17.77 -18.33
N GLY A 108 -10.30 17.42 -18.81
CA GLY A 108 -9.46 16.33 -18.29
C GLY A 108 -8.41 16.79 -17.27
N ALA A 109 -7.74 15.82 -16.67
CA ALA A 109 -6.56 16.00 -15.82
C ALA A 109 -5.42 15.06 -16.30
N MET A 110 -5.22 14.99 -17.62
CA MET A 110 -4.33 14.05 -18.32
C MET A 110 -3.11 14.78 -18.91
N ASP A 111 -2.05 14.03 -19.22
CA ASP A 111 -0.87 14.46 -20.00
C ASP A 111 -0.44 13.32 -20.95
N GLU A 112 -1.30 12.95 -21.90
CA GLU A 112 -1.10 11.83 -22.83
C GLU A 112 -0.23 12.21 -24.05
N GLY A 113 0.85 12.96 -23.81
CA GLY A 113 1.92 13.20 -24.77
C GLY A 113 2.03 14.66 -25.24
N PRO A 114 2.39 14.93 -26.52
CA PRO A 114 2.73 16.28 -26.96
C PRO A 114 1.52 17.23 -27.00
N ALA A 115 1.49 18.17 -26.05
CA ALA A 115 0.57 19.31 -25.80
C ALA A 115 0.24 20.22 -27.02
N ALA A 116 -0.33 19.60 -28.05
CA ALA A 116 -0.78 20.21 -29.31
C ALA A 116 -2.01 19.50 -29.93
N PHE A 117 -2.41 18.34 -29.41
CA PHE A 117 -3.51 17.53 -29.96
C PHE A 117 -4.78 17.50 -29.10
N TRP A 118 -4.67 17.63 -27.77
CA TRP A 118 -5.78 17.34 -26.86
C TRP A 118 -6.10 18.45 -25.82
N ASP A 119 -5.17 19.36 -25.46
CA ASP A 119 -5.42 20.48 -24.50
C ASP A 119 -5.89 19.99 -23.09
N GLU A 120 -5.15 19.03 -22.52
CA GLU A 120 -5.63 18.11 -21.46
C GLU A 120 -5.45 18.55 -20.01
N GLU A 121 -4.49 19.43 -19.71
CA GLU A 121 -4.24 19.95 -18.36
C GLU A 121 -5.34 20.97 -17.94
N HIS A 122 -6.59 20.52 -17.94
CA HIS A 122 -7.76 21.38 -17.86
C HIS A 122 -8.17 21.77 -16.44
N TYR A 123 -7.43 21.32 -15.42
CA TYR A 123 -7.55 21.78 -14.04
C TYR A 123 -6.28 22.45 -13.54
N ALA A 124 -6.43 23.59 -12.86
CA ALA A 124 -5.32 24.28 -12.20
C ALA A 124 -5.48 24.27 -10.67
N PRO A 125 -4.39 24.11 -9.87
CA PRO A 125 -4.51 24.05 -8.41
C PRO A 125 -4.75 25.43 -7.81
N TYR A 126 -5.46 25.46 -6.68
CA TYR A 126 -5.50 26.65 -5.84
C TYR A 126 -4.17 26.79 -5.09
N GLY A 127 -3.48 27.92 -5.26
CA GLY A 127 -2.22 28.20 -4.57
C GLY A 127 -2.34 28.17 -3.04
N GLU A 128 -3.54 28.42 -2.51
CA GLU A 128 -3.86 28.37 -1.07
C GLU A 128 -3.77 26.96 -0.45
N VAL A 129 -3.76 25.89 -1.24
CA VAL A 129 -3.53 24.50 -0.78
C VAL A 129 -2.12 23.97 -1.10
N VAL A 130 -1.22 24.82 -1.63
CA VAL A 130 0.15 24.43 -2.00
C VAL A 130 1.16 25.00 -1.00
N GLY A 131 1.76 24.12 -0.18
CA GLY A 131 2.70 24.50 0.86
C GLY A 131 4.18 24.55 0.46
N SER A 132 4.59 23.72 -0.51
CA SER A 132 6.01 23.54 -0.86
C SER A 132 6.23 23.28 -2.36
N ASP A 133 7.37 22.67 -2.69
CA ASP A 133 7.73 22.11 -4.00
C ASP A 133 7.09 20.73 -4.29
N LYS A 134 6.27 20.20 -3.37
CA LYS A 134 5.57 18.92 -3.51
C LYS A 134 4.07 19.04 -3.23
N ALA A 135 3.29 18.08 -3.74
CA ALA A 135 1.87 17.96 -3.39
C ALA A 135 1.68 17.49 -1.93
N PRO A 136 0.65 17.94 -1.19
CA PRO A 136 0.49 17.62 0.22
C PRO A 136 0.28 16.13 0.51
N LEU A 137 0.97 15.58 1.51
CA LEU A 137 0.76 14.22 2.03
C LEU A 137 0.54 14.21 3.54
N SER A 138 -0.42 13.44 4.03
CA SER A 138 -0.73 13.33 5.47
C SER A 138 0.42 12.78 6.32
N THR A 139 1.38 12.08 5.71
CA THR A 139 2.58 11.53 6.35
C THR A 139 3.79 12.47 6.33
N ASP A 140 3.75 13.59 5.60
CA ASP A 140 4.85 14.57 5.52
C ASP A 140 4.34 16.02 5.73
N PRO A 141 4.30 16.50 6.99
CA PRO A 141 3.90 17.87 7.31
C PRO A 141 4.75 18.98 6.69
N ALA A 142 5.93 18.68 6.12
CA ALA A 142 6.72 19.67 5.38
C ALA A 142 6.13 19.99 3.99
N THR A 143 5.13 19.22 3.54
CA THR A 143 4.38 19.47 2.30
C THR A 143 3.14 20.33 2.49
N TRP A 144 2.73 20.61 3.74
CA TRP A 144 1.46 21.27 4.04
C TRP A 144 1.59 22.80 3.90
N PRO A 145 0.51 23.50 3.48
CA PRO A 145 0.39 24.95 3.61
C PRO A 145 0.67 25.44 5.05
N THR A 146 1.38 26.57 5.18
CA THR A 146 1.83 27.10 6.48
C THR A 146 1.30 28.50 6.82
N ILE A 147 0.63 29.18 5.86
CA ILE A 147 0.25 30.60 5.94
C ILE A 147 -1.23 30.79 6.27
N GLY A 148 -2.07 29.80 5.98
CA GLY A 148 -3.52 29.86 6.16
C GLY A 148 -3.99 29.83 7.62
N PRO A 149 -5.17 30.40 7.91
CA PRO A 149 -5.70 30.55 9.27
C PRO A 149 -6.05 29.24 9.99
N ASN A 150 -6.25 28.13 9.27
CA ASN A 150 -6.66 26.85 9.84
C ASN A 150 -5.46 25.89 9.94
N LYS A 151 -4.56 26.15 10.91
CA LYS A 151 -3.28 25.44 11.08
C LYS A 151 -2.40 25.45 9.81
N GLY A 152 -2.42 26.53 9.05
CA GLY A 152 -1.69 26.67 7.78
C GLY A 152 -2.57 26.48 6.53
N TRP A 153 -3.71 25.80 6.65
CA TRP A 153 -4.72 25.62 5.58
C TRP A 153 -5.72 26.79 5.52
N PRO A 154 -6.43 27.00 4.39
CA PRO A 154 -7.55 27.95 4.34
C PRO A 154 -8.73 27.50 5.21
N SER A 155 -9.56 28.45 5.67
CA SER A 155 -10.78 28.12 6.46
C SER A 155 -11.94 27.61 5.60
N LEU A 156 -11.93 27.88 4.30
CA LEU A 156 -12.89 27.43 3.32
C LEU A 156 -12.16 26.63 2.23
N ILE A 157 -12.86 25.66 1.64
CA ILE A 157 -12.40 24.97 0.43
C ILE A 157 -12.32 26.01 -0.70
N PRO A 158 -11.13 26.30 -1.29
CA PRO A 158 -10.95 27.44 -2.19
C PRO A 158 -11.91 27.47 -3.39
N GLY A 159 -12.35 28.66 -3.79
CA GLY A 159 -13.38 28.84 -4.81
C GLY A 159 -14.80 28.44 -4.39
N THR A 160 -15.01 28.02 -3.13
CA THR A 160 -16.33 27.62 -2.61
C THR A 160 -16.67 28.33 -1.31
N ASN A 161 -17.93 28.22 -0.88
CA ASN A 161 -18.40 28.67 0.43
C ASN A 161 -18.45 27.54 1.48
N GLN A 162 -17.81 26.39 1.22
CA GLN A 162 -17.82 25.24 2.13
C GLN A 162 -16.61 25.30 3.09
N PRO A 163 -16.77 24.95 4.38
CA PRO A 163 -15.68 24.96 5.34
C PRO A 163 -14.68 23.84 5.06
N LEU A 164 -13.38 24.16 5.11
CA LEU A 164 -12.33 23.14 5.11
C LEU A 164 -12.09 22.71 6.56
N LEU A 165 -12.54 21.50 6.92
CA LEU A 165 -12.25 20.92 8.23
C LEU A 165 -10.80 20.43 8.27
N VAL A 166 -10.14 20.60 9.43
CA VAL A 166 -8.76 20.19 9.68
C VAL A 166 -8.70 19.52 11.05
N GLY A 167 -8.32 18.25 11.08
CA GLY A 167 -8.32 17.42 12.28
C GLY A 167 -7.27 17.81 13.31
N SER A 168 -7.26 17.09 14.43
CA SER A 168 -6.34 17.24 15.55
C SER A 168 -4.87 17.31 15.11
N GLU A 169 -4.44 16.40 14.24
CA GLU A 169 -3.08 16.29 13.69
C GLU A 169 -2.68 17.47 12.78
N GLY A 170 -3.63 18.27 12.29
CA GLY A 170 -3.37 19.38 11.36
C GLY A 170 -3.56 19.07 9.87
N TRP A 171 -4.02 17.86 9.56
CA TRP A 171 -4.39 17.42 8.21
C TRP A 171 -5.88 17.64 7.90
N PRO A 172 -6.28 18.05 6.68
CA PRO A 172 -7.67 18.17 6.24
C PRO A 172 -8.26 16.81 5.80
N GLY A 173 -8.36 15.87 6.73
CA GLY A 173 -8.89 14.53 6.46
C GLY A 173 -10.40 14.47 6.23
N LEU A 174 -10.91 13.31 5.83
CA LEU A 174 -12.33 13.04 5.60
C LEU A 174 -13.09 12.49 6.81
N GLY A 175 -12.40 12.28 7.94
CA GLY A 175 -13.00 11.78 9.17
C GLY A 175 -13.88 12.81 9.87
N LEU A 176 -14.54 12.36 10.93
CA LEU A 176 -15.35 13.24 11.80
C LEU A 176 -14.49 14.41 12.29
N ASN A 177 -14.95 15.65 12.10
CA ASN A 177 -14.22 16.90 12.40
C ASN A 177 -12.93 17.16 11.57
N GLY A 178 -12.72 16.41 10.48
CA GLY A 178 -11.53 16.55 9.62
C GLY A 178 -10.35 15.67 10.02
N GLU A 179 -10.53 14.70 10.92
CA GLU A 179 -9.49 13.72 11.25
C GLU A 179 -9.12 12.84 10.04
N LYS A 180 -7.91 12.28 10.07
CA LYS A 180 -7.40 11.34 9.06
C LYS A 180 -8.16 9.99 9.13
N LEU A 181 -8.46 9.39 7.98
CA LEU A 181 -9.08 8.06 7.85
C LEU A 181 -8.07 6.96 7.49
N ALA A 182 -7.03 7.30 6.72
CA ALA A 182 -6.06 6.34 6.19
C ALA A 182 -4.64 6.56 6.72
N ASP A 183 -3.77 5.57 6.54
CA ASP A 183 -2.39 5.65 7.04
C ASP A 183 -1.55 6.62 6.18
N GLN A 184 -1.87 6.73 4.88
CA GLN A 184 -1.41 7.82 4.01
C GLN A 184 -2.58 8.36 3.16
N GLU A 185 -2.65 9.69 3.01
CA GLU A 185 -3.65 10.42 2.25
C GLU A 185 -3.00 11.58 1.47
N THR A 186 -3.57 11.96 0.33
CA THR A 186 -3.34 13.25 -0.32
C THR A 186 -4.58 14.13 -0.29
N TYR A 187 -4.39 15.45 -0.40
CA TYR A 187 -5.46 16.42 -0.61
C TYR A 187 -5.02 17.52 -1.58
N SER A 188 -5.83 17.75 -2.60
CA SER A 188 -5.77 18.95 -3.44
C SER A 188 -7.16 19.54 -3.65
N ALA A 189 -7.18 20.82 -4.00
CA ALA A 189 -8.32 21.52 -4.54
C ALA A 189 -7.87 22.22 -5.82
N MET A 190 -8.62 22.02 -6.91
CA MET A 190 -8.35 22.59 -8.22
C MET A 190 -9.64 23.10 -8.88
N TYR A 191 -9.50 23.90 -9.94
CA TYR A 191 -10.60 24.44 -10.72
C TYR A 191 -10.37 24.27 -12.21
N ALA A 192 -11.44 24.04 -12.96
CA ALA A 192 -11.36 23.95 -14.41
C ALA A 192 -11.01 25.32 -15.02
N TRP A 193 -10.09 25.29 -15.98
CA TRP A 193 -9.57 26.48 -16.64
C TRP A 193 -9.35 26.21 -18.14
N LYS A 194 -8.55 27.06 -18.78
CA LYS A 194 -8.42 27.17 -20.24
C LYS A 194 -7.30 26.30 -20.87
N GLY A 195 -6.73 25.35 -20.11
CA GLY A 195 -5.59 24.51 -20.52
C GLY A 195 -4.26 25.25 -20.75
N THR A 196 -3.18 24.47 -20.89
CA THR A 196 -1.80 24.93 -21.13
C THR A 196 -1.46 25.09 -22.62
N ASP A 197 -1.95 24.19 -23.49
CA ASP A 197 -1.59 24.04 -24.92
C ASP A 197 -1.54 25.35 -25.72
N ILE A 198 -0.71 25.40 -26.77
CA ILE A 198 -0.45 26.62 -27.56
C ILE A 198 -1.45 26.76 -28.73
N GLY A 199 -2.74 26.86 -28.39
CA GLY A 199 -3.86 27.19 -29.30
C GLY A 199 -4.57 28.50 -28.92
N ASN A 200 -5.18 29.19 -29.89
CA ASN A 200 -5.84 30.49 -29.67
C ASN A 200 -7.34 30.52 -30.01
N ASP A 201 -7.88 29.49 -30.67
CA ASP A 201 -9.27 29.43 -31.12
C ASP A 201 -10.10 28.46 -30.25
N ASN A 202 -11.17 28.98 -29.63
CA ASN A 202 -12.23 28.22 -28.95
C ASN A 202 -11.84 27.36 -27.72
N ARG A 203 -10.86 27.81 -26.92
CA ARG A 203 -10.69 27.33 -25.53
C ARG A 203 -12.00 27.51 -24.76
N ARG A 204 -12.54 26.41 -24.24
CA ARG A 204 -13.87 26.32 -23.61
C ARG A 204 -13.82 25.28 -22.48
N TRP A 205 -14.43 25.57 -21.34
CA TRP A 205 -14.38 24.69 -20.17
C TRP A 205 -15.65 24.82 -19.31
N LEU A 206 -15.99 23.81 -18.52
CA LEU A 206 -17.07 23.88 -17.54
C LEU A 206 -16.60 24.64 -16.29
N LYS A 207 -17.49 25.35 -15.59
CA LYS A 207 -17.15 26.01 -14.32
C LYS A 207 -17.20 25.01 -13.16
N THR A 208 -16.30 24.03 -13.19
CA THR A 208 -16.13 23.04 -12.13
C THR A 208 -15.00 23.41 -11.17
N HIS A 209 -15.19 23.01 -9.91
CA HIS A 209 -14.17 22.86 -8.89
C HIS A 209 -14.08 21.36 -8.57
N VAL A 210 -12.89 20.88 -8.25
CA VAL A 210 -12.68 19.49 -7.84
C VAL A 210 -11.81 19.44 -6.59
N GLU A 211 -12.29 18.76 -5.55
CA GLU A 211 -11.43 18.27 -4.47
C GLU A 211 -10.90 16.89 -4.85
N MET A 212 -9.59 16.73 -4.93
CA MET A 212 -8.90 15.46 -5.17
C MET A 212 -8.37 14.91 -3.85
N ARG A 213 -8.60 13.61 -3.61
CA ARG A 213 -8.14 12.91 -2.41
C ARG A 213 -7.70 11.49 -2.74
N SER A 214 -6.73 10.99 -1.98
CA SER A 214 -6.36 9.56 -1.97
C SER A 214 -6.45 9.01 -0.56
N LEU A 215 -6.72 7.72 -0.45
CA LEU A 215 -6.77 6.99 0.81
C LEU A 215 -6.06 5.64 0.62
N ALA A 216 -5.04 5.37 1.45
CA ALA A 216 -4.32 4.10 1.46
C ALA A 216 -4.01 3.66 2.90
N TRP A 217 -4.23 2.36 3.18
CA TRP A 217 -4.16 1.78 4.52
C TRP A 217 -3.14 0.63 4.56
N THR A 218 -2.50 0.44 5.69
CA THR A 218 -1.56 -0.65 5.92
C THR A 218 -2.26 -1.98 6.23
N GLY A 219 -1.62 -3.09 5.87
CA GLY A 219 -2.06 -4.46 6.21
C GLY A 219 -2.42 -5.34 5.01
N GLU A 220 -2.43 -6.67 5.21
CA GLU A 220 -2.51 -7.69 4.15
C GLU A 220 -3.80 -7.61 3.29
N LEU A 221 -4.87 -6.98 3.78
CA LEU A 221 -6.10 -6.76 3.01
C LEU A 221 -6.04 -5.54 2.08
N TYR A 222 -5.19 -4.56 2.39
CA TYR A 222 -5.24 -3.20 1.82
C TYR A 222 -3.94 -2.80 1.09
N GLN A 223 -2.96 -3.69 1.10
CA GLN A 223 -1.61 -3.46 0.57
C GLN A 223 -1.49 -3.35 -0.96
N ASP A 224 -2.48 -3.86 -1.70
CA ASP A 224 -2.44 -4.07 -3.16
C ASP A 224 -3.40 -3.15 -3.94
N PHE A 225 -3.89 -2.05 -3.33
CA PHE A 225 -4.69 -1.04 -4.02
C PHE A 225 -4.55 0.37 -3.42
N ILE A 226 -4.88 1.39 -4.20
CA ILE A 226 -5.01 2.79 -3.75
C ILE A 226 -6.40 3.29 -4.12
N VAL A 227 -7.11 3.89 -3.16
CA VAL A 227 -8.43 4.51 -3.41
C VAL A 227 -8.24 5.99 -3.77
N TRP A 228 -8.90 6.42 -4.84
CA TRP A 228 -8.93 7.80 -5.31
C TRP A 228 -10.36 8.36 -5.29
N MET A 229 -10.48 9.65 -5.01
CA MET A 229 -11.75 10.34 -4.82
C MET A 229 -11.70 11.74 -5.41
N PHE A 230 -12.72 12.07 -6.22
CA PHE A 230 -12.87 13.38 -6.85
C PHE A 230 -14.27 13.94 -6.55
N ILE A 231 -14.33 15.02 -5.77
CA ILE A 231 -15.58 15.71 -5.41
C ILE A 231 -15.79 16.86 -6.40
N VAL A 232 -16.60 16.61 -7.43
CA VAL A 232 -16.90 17.56 -8.49
C VAL A 232 -18.00 18.51 -8.03
N ARG A 233 -17.77 19.83 -8.12
CA ARG A 233 -18.70 20.89 -7.72
C ARG A 233 -18.88 21.92 -8.83
N ASN A 234 -20.12 22.36 -9.09
CA ASN A 234 -20.37 23.51 -9.96
C ASN A 234 -20.09 24.82 -9.19
N ILE A 235 -19.14 25.63 -9.66
CA ILE A 235 -18.82 26.96 -9.13
C ILE A 235 -19.32 28.11 -10.02
N GLY A 236 -20.02 27.78 -11.11
CA GLY A 236 -20.73 28.72 -11.97
C GLY A 236 -22.02 29.27 -11.34
N THR A 237 -22.62 30.24 -12.03
CA THR A 237 -23.88 30.90 -11.63
C THR A 237 -25.13 30.28 -12.23
N ALA A 238 -24.98 29.28 -13.11
CA ALA A 238 -26.07 28.53 -13.71
C ALA A 238 -25.79 27.01 -13.66
N PRO A 239 -26.81 26.14 -13.78
CA PRO A 239 -26.60 24.69 -13.75
C PRO A 239 -25.80 24.20 -14.97
N ILE A 240 -24.82 23.33 -14.73
CA ILE A 240 -24.24 22.50 -15.79
C ILE A 240 -25.28 21.43 -16.14
N LYS A 241 -25.55 21.22 -17.43
CA LYS A 241 -26.61 20.34 -17.93
C LYS A 241 -26.04 19.10 -18.61
N GLN A 242 -26.61 17.95 -18.27
CA GLN A 242 -26.30 16.64 -18.88
C GLN A 242 -24.80 16.31 -18.92
N MET A 243 -24.05 16.72 -17.89
CA MET A 243 -22.64 16.39 -17.77
C MET A 243 -22.46 14.90 -17.46
N ARG A 244 -21.36 14.33 -17.93
CA ARG A 244 -20.80 13.05 -17.49
C ARG A 244 -19.49 13.29 -16.76
N VAL A 245 -19.17 12.37 -15.85
CA VAL A 245 -17.87 12.29 -15.19
C VAL A 245 -17.39 10.85 -15.33
N GLY A 246 -16.11 10.66 -15.63
CA GLY A 246 -15.51 9.35 -15.79
C GLY A 246 -14.08 9.27 -15.28
N VAL A 247 -13.55 8.05 -15.35
CA VAL A 247 -12.12 7.75 -15.20
C VAL A 247 -11.56 7.48 -16.59
N HIS A 248 -10.52 8.21 -16.97
CA HIS A 248 -9.58 7.78 -18.01
C HIS A 248 -8.60 6.81 -17.33
N SER A 249 -8.43 5.62 -17.90
CA SER A 249 -7.74 4.51 -17.24
C SER A 249 -6.74 3.86 -18.20
N ASP A 250 -5.67 4.57 -18.52
CA ASP A 250 -4.48 3.96 -19.09
C ASP A 250 -3.75 3.16 -17.99
N PHE A 251 -3.74 1.85 -18.17
CA PHE A 251 -2.77 0.96 -17.57
C PHE A 251 -2.09 0.21 -18.73
N SER A 252 -1.06 0.80 -19.35
CA SER A 252 -0.04 0.04 -20.08
C SER A 252 0.54 -1.06 -19.17
N TYR A 253 0.68 -2.29 -19.67
CA TYR A 253 1.31 -3.39 -18.90
C TYR A 253 2.81 -3.59 -19.23
N LEU A 254 3.37 -2.67 -20.03
CA LEU A 254 4.79 -2.62 -20.38
C LEU A 254 5.67 -2.26 -19.17
N PRO A 255 6.82 -2.95 -18.97
CA PRO A 255 7.90 -2.55 -18.07
C PRO A 255 8.74 -1.38 -18.64
N ILE A 256 8.05 -0.35 -19.15
CA ILE A 256 8.43 0.97 -19.66
C ILE A 256 9.92 1.24 -20.00
N PHE A 257 10.14 1.95 -21.12
CA PHE A 257 11.43 2.40 -21.66
C PHE A 257 12.13 1.54 -22.74
N GLN A 258 11.39 0.86 -23.62
CA GLN A 258 11.92 0.55 -24.97
C GLN A 258 11.06 1.20 -26.05
N SER A 259 11.69 1.57 -27.17
CA SER A 259 11.00 2.09 -28.35
C SER A 259 9.95 1.07 -28.81
N PRO A 260 8.77 1.50 -29.31
CA PRO A 260 7.81 0.58 -29.89
C PRO A 260 8.51 -0.29 -30.94
N THR A 261 8.51 -1.59 -30.67
CA THR A 261 8.90 -2.61 -31.63
C THR A 261 7.92 -2.55 -32.80
N ILE A 262 8.37 -2.93 -33.99
CA ILE A 262 7.52 -2.95 -35.20
C ILE A 262 6.43 -4.05 -35.20
N SER A 263 6.17 -4.65 -34.04
CA SER A 263 5.01 -5.50 -33.72
C SER A 263 3.94 -4.77 -32.88
N GLY A 264 4.33 -3.76 -32.10
CA GLY A 264 3.60 -3.36 -30.89
C GLY A 264 3.72 -4.39 -29.76
N ASP A 265 3.04 -4.08 -28.66
CA ASP A 265 2.54 -5.05 -27.68
C ASP A 265 1.07 -5.37 -28.01
N GLU A 266 0.49 -6.41 -27.41
CA GLU A 266 -0.88 -6.89 -27.64
C GLU A 266 -1.66 -6.98 -26.31
N ASP A 267 -1.72 -5.86 -25.60
CA ASP A 267 -2.34 -5.75 -24.27
C ASP A 267 -3.84 -6.14 -24.26
N ARG A 268 -4.28 -6.83 -23.20
CA ARG A 268 -5.68 -7.32 -23.09
C ARG A 268 -6.49 -6.59 -22.03
N HIS A 269 -7.48 -5.85 -22.50
CA HIS A 269 -8.38 -5.06 -21.68
C HIS A 269 -9.73 -5.75 -21.53
N TYR A 270 -10.05 -6.14 -20.30
CA TYR A 270 -11.29 -6.78 -19.89
C TYR A 270 -12.19 -5.79 -19.13
N TYR A 271 -13.49 -6.04 -19.16
CA TYR A 271 -14.47 -5.34 -18.33
C TYR A 271 -15.44 -6.30 -17.65
N ASP A 272 -15.63 -6.11 -16.35
CA ASP A 272 -16.66 -6.79 -15.56
C ASP A 272 -17.79 -5.79 -15.27
N GLN A 273 -18.82 -5.78 -16.12
CA GLN A 273 -20.00 -4.91 -15.98
C GLN A 273 -20.74 -5.10 -14.63
N LYS A 274 -20.70 -6.31 -14.05
CA LYS A 274 -21.39 -6.64 -12.80
C LYS A 274 -20.64 -6.07 -11.59
N PHE A 275 -19.31 -6.05 -11.66
CA PHE A 275 -18.43 -5.55 -10.61
C PHE A 275 -17.92 -4.11 -10.84
N GLN A 276 -18.15 -3.55 -12.03
CA GLN A 276 -17.70 -2.23 -12.50
C GLN A 276 -16.17 -2.10 -12.53
N PHE A 277 -15.52 -3.12 -13.07
CA PHE A 277 -14.06 -3.25 -13.02
C PHE A 277 -13.49 -3.34 -14.43
N ALA A 278 -12.74 -2.32 -14.84
CA ALA A 278 -11.91 -2.33 -16.03
C ALA A 278 -10.50 -2.78 -15.62
N TYR A 279 -9.95 -3.80 -16.28
CA TYR A 279 -8.66 -4.38 -15.89
C TYR A 279 -7.98 -5.12 -17.04
N GLY A 280 -6.68 -5.34 -16.94
CA GLY A 280 -5.92 -6.03 -17.98
C GLY A 280 -4.65 -6.71 -17.50
N THR A 281 -3.86 -7.14 -18.48
CA THR A 281 -2.50 -7.70 -18.39
C THR A 281 -1.92 -7.82 -19.81
N ASP A 282 -0.60 -7.79 -19.95
CA ASP A 282 0.05 -8.55 -21.03
C ASP A 282 -0.14 -10.05 -20.75
N ASP A 283 -0.35 -10.84 -21.80
CA ASP A 283 -0.17 -12.29 -21.77
C ASP A 283 0.55 -12.88 -23.00
N ASN A 284 1.09 -12.03 -23.89
CA ASN A 284 1.87 -12.39 -25.08
C ASN A 284 3.10 -13.24 -24.69
N GLY A 285 3.66 -12.99 -23.50
CA GLY A 285 4.70 -13.81 -22.88
C GLY A 285 6.14 -13.42 -23.21
N TYR A 286 6.35 -12.25 -23.81
CA TYR A 286 7.66 -11.65 -24.07
C TYR A 286 7.69 -10.20 -23.59
N GLU A 287 8.10 -10.01 -22.34
CA GLU A 287 8.36 -8.65 -21.83
C GLU A 287 9.79 -8.41 -21.34
N VAL A 288 10.20 -7.15 -21.26
CA VAL A 288 11.60 -6.74 -21.02
C VAL A 288 11.73 -5.58 -20.03
N LYS A 289 12.50 -5.79 -18.97
CA LYS A 289 12.81 -4.74 -17.98
C LYS A 289 13.69 -3.65 -18.58
N SER A 290 13.67 -2.50 -17.91
CA SER A 290 14.62 -1.39 -18.09
C SER A 290 16.12 -1.74 -17.92
N ASP A 291 16.48 -2.95 -17.46
CA ASP A 291 17.85 -3.49 -17.46
C ASP A 291 18.16 -4.47 -18.62
N GLY A 292 17.20 -4.69 -19.51
CA GLY A 292 17.29 -5.60 -20.66
C GLY A 292 17.05 -7.08 -20.33
N THR A 293 16.69 -7.43 -19.08
CA THR A 293 16.31 -8.80 -18.75
C THR A 293 14.84 -9.09 -19.08
N ALA A 294 14.58 -10.27 -19.64
CA ALA A 294 13.23 -10.71 -19.95
C ALA A 294 12.41 -11.00 -18.68
N ILE A 295 11.10 -10.72 -18.75
CA ILE A 295 10.08 -11.01 -17.76
C ILE A 295 9.30 -12.24 -18.21
N GLY A 296 9.02 -13.16 -17.30
CA GLY A 296 8.09 -14.26 -17.56
C GLY A 296 6.64 -13.79 -17.42
N GLN A 297 5.72 -14.35 -18.20
CA GLN A 297 4.27 -14.12 -18.09
C GLN A 297 3.74 -14.30 -16.64
N ASP A 298 4.37 -15.15 -15.82
CA ASP A 298 4.06 -15.38 -14.40
C ASP A 298 4.60 -14.30 -13.44
N GLN A 299 5.27 -13.27 -13.98
CA GLN A 299 5.90 -12.17 -13.24
C GLN A 299 5.31 -10.79 -13.62
N ILE A 300 4.44 -10.73 -14.62
CA ILE A 300 3.62 -9.56 -14.97
C ILE A 300 2.42 -9.52 -14.02
N ALA A 301 2.01 -8.33 -13.58
CA ALA A 301 0.84 -8.17 -12.73
C ALA A 301 -0.39 -7.75 -13.54
N TRP A 302 -1.52 -8.35 -13.17
CA TRP A 302 -2.82 -7.85 -13.54
C TRP A 302 -3.09 -6.55 -12.77
N SER A 303 -3.68 -5.55 -13.42
CA SER A 303 -4.03 -4.27 -12.80
C SER A 303 -5.31 -3.66 -13.37
N GLY A 304 -5.80 -2.53 -12.84
CA GLY A 304 -6.96 -1.82 -13.40
C GLY A 304 -7.72 -0.89 -12.46
N THR A 305 -8.77 -0.26 -13.01
CA THR A 305 -9.69 0.68 -12.35
C THR A 305 -10.99 0.01 -11.92
N LEU A 306 -11.20 -0.09 -10.60
CA LEU A 306 -12.48 -0.50 -9.99
C LEU A 306 -13.33 0.73 -9.64
N ALA A 307 -14.46 0.93 -10.31
CA ALA A 307 -15.39 2.01 -10.01
C ALA A 307 -16.23 1.69 -8.76
N LEU A 308 -15.83 2.25 -7.61
CA LEU A 308 -16.52 2.11 -6.32
C LEU A 308 -17.82 2.94 -6.27
N ARG A 309 -17.81 4.12 -6.93
CA ARG A 309 -18.95 5.03 -7.03
C ARG A 309 -18.77 5.99 -8.20
N MET A 310 -19.78 6.09 -9.08
CA MET A 310 -19.86 7.17 -10.06
C MET A 310 -20.74 8.34 -9.56
N PRO A 311 -20.58 9.55 -10.12
CA PRO A 311 -21.58 10.60 -10.05
C PRO A 311 -22.90 10.23 -10.76
N GLY A 312 -23.87 11.14 -10.72
CA GLY A 312 -25.17 10.98 -11.38
C GLY A 312 -26.20 10.25 -10.53
N SER A 313 -27.29 9.77 -11.14
CA SER A 313 -28.44 9.23 -10.40
C SER A 313 -28.24 7.78 -9.95
N THR A 314 -27.60 6.96 -10.79
CA THR A 314 -27.39 5.51 -10.56
C THR A 314 -26.31 5.20 -9.54
N LYS A 315 -25.35 6.12 -9.36
CA LYS A 315 -24.05 5.91 -8.67
C LYS A 315 -23.19 4.78 -9.24
N LYS A 316 -23.50 4.35 -10.45
CA LYS A 316 -22.88 3.24 -11.18
C LYS A 316 -22.25 3.70 -12.49
N VAL A 317 -21.30 2.91 -12.98
CA VAL A 317 -20.84 3.01 -14.37
C VAL A 317 -22.04 2.78 -15.28
N ALA A 318 -22.14 3.60 -16.33
CA ALA A 318 -23.23 3.56 -17.29
C ALA A 318 -22.75 3.75 -18.73
N THR A 319 -21.46 4.02 -18.92
CA THR A 319 -20.77 3.85 -20.20
C THR A 319 -19.39 3.23 -19.95
N TYR A 320 -18.95 2.35 -20.83
CA TYR A 320 -17.61 1.78 -20.87
C TYR A 320 -17.19 1.69 -22.34
N ASP A 321 -15.97 2.12 -22.62
CA ASP A 321 -15.35 2.15 -23.95
C ASP A 321 -13.90 1.63 -23.85
N ALA A 322 -13.48 0.84 -24.84
CA ALA A 322 -12.13 0.31 -25.00
C ALA A 322 -11.60 0.56 -26.42
N PHE A 323 -10.51 1.32 -26.52
CA PHE A 323 -10.03 1.89 -27.78
C PHE A 323 -8.50 1.99 -27.85
N HIS A 324 -7.97 2.07 -29.06
CA HIS A 324 -6.54 2.33 -29.29
C HIS A 324 -6.24 3.82 -29.30
N PHE A 325 -5.09 4.19 -28.75
CA PHE A 325 -4.48 5.48 -29.05
C PHE A 325 -4.03 5.51 -30.53
N TRP A 326 -4.18 6.66 -31.20
CA TRP A 326 -3.90 6.91 -32.64
C TRP A 326 -4.64 6.08 -33.72
N MET A 327 -5.19 4.90 -33.42
CA MET A 327 -5.69 3.94 -34.42
C MET A 327 -7.24 3.86 -34.51
N GLU A 328 -7.75 2.87 -35.24
CA GLU A 328 -9.04 2.95 -35.93
C GLU A 328 -10.26 2.62 -35.07
N ALA A 329 -11.12 3.63 -34.87
CA ALA A 329 -12.56 3.46 -34.70
C ALA A 329 -13.29 3.89 -36.00
N THR A 330 -13.10 3.10 -37.07
CA THR A 330 -13.81 3.17 -38.36
C THR A 330 -13.78 4.50 -39.15
N THR A 331 -12.57 4.98 -39.45
CA THR A 331 -12.19 5.95 -40.52
C THR A 331 -12.14 7.46 -40.18
N ALA A 332 -11.73 8.28 -41.16
CA ALA A 332 -11.43 9.72 -41.11
C ALA A 332 -10.37 10.23 -40.08
N ARG A 333 -9.87 9.34 -39.21
CA ARG A 333 -8.57 9.37 -38.52
C ARG A 333 -8.40 10.35 -37.36
N GLY A 334 -8.85 9.89 -36.18
CA GLY A 334 -8.27 10.26 -34.88
C GLY A 334 -9.32 10.69 -33.86
N ASN A 335 -9.87 9.74 -33.09
CA ASN A 335 -10.88 10.07 -32.07
C ASN A 335 -10.31 10.83 -30.86
N GLY A 336 -8.99 10.78 -30.65
CA GLY A 336 -8.27 11.67 -29.74
C GLY A 336 -7.96 13.06 -30.30
N ALA A 337 -8.15 13.32 -31.61
CA ALA A 337 -7.70 14.56 -32.22
C ALA A 337 -8.51 15.82 -31.83
N SER A 338 -9.62 15.67 -31.08
CA SER A 338 -10.26 16.77 -30.37
C SER A 338 -11.22 16.33 -29.25
N LYS A 339 -11.33 17.19 -28.23
CA LYS A 339 -12.17 17.07 -27.02
C LYS A 339 -13.61 16.60 -27.26
N GLU A 340 -14.27 17.15 -28.27
CA GLU A 340 -15.65 16.82 -28.58
C GLU A 340 -15.86 15.41 -29.17
N LEU A 341 -14.80 14.80 -29.73
CA LEU A 341 -14.82 13.42 -30.19
C LEU A 341 -14.74 12.48 -28.99
N TYR A 342 -13.75 12.66 -28.11
CA TYR A 342 -13.60 11.85 -26.89
C TYR A 342 -14.79 11.97 -25.93
N TYR A 343 -15.40 13.17 -25.79
CA TYR A 343 -16.64 13.28 -25.01
C TYR A 343 -17.76 12.40 -25.61
N ARG A 344 -17.86 12.32 -26.94
CA ARG A 344 -18.98 11.69 -27.65
C ARG A 344 -18.80 10.18 -27.76
N TYR A 345 -17.66 9.73 -28.27
CA TYR A 345 -17.38 8.31 -28.48
C TYR A 345 -16.95 7.65 -27.17
N ASN A 346 -15.97 8.21 -26.47
CA ASN A 346 -15.35 7.53 -25.33
C ASN A 346 -16.15 7.73 -24.02
N LEU A 347 -16.18 8.94 -23.46
CA LEU A 347 -16.85 9.21 -22.18
C LEU A 347 -18.38 9.00 -22.24
N SER A 348 -18.99 9.06 -23.43
CA SER A 348 -20.43 8.89 -23.61
C SER A 348 -20.90 7.63 -24.32
N ASN A 349 -20.00 6.75 -24.80
CA ASN A 349 -20.30 5.61 -25.70
C ASN A 349 -21.50 5.87 -26.63
N GLN A 350 -21.28 6.70 -27.66
CA GLN A 350 -22.32 7.08 -28.62
C GLN A 350 -22.03 6.57 -30.03
N ASN A 351 -22.78 5.54 -30.44
CA ASN A 351 -22.70 4.92 -31.76
C ASN A 351 -21.35 4.22 -32.03
N ASP A 352 -20.67 3.73 -30.99
CA ASP A 352 -19.55 2.83 -31.20
C ASP A 352 -20.06 1.51 -31.85
N PRO A 353 -19.32 0.91 -32.80
CA PRO A 353 -19.63 -0.42 -33.31
C PRO A 353 -19.64 -1.51 -32.23
N ARG A 354 -18.85 -1.35 -31.16
CA ARG A 354 -18.61 -2.36 -30.10
C ARG A 354 -19.70 -2.41 -29.05
N ASP A 355 -20.47 -1.33 -28.86
CA ASP A 355 -21.75 -1.33 -28.13
C ASP A 355 -22.86 -1.89 -29.04
N SER A 356 -22.79 -3.19 -29.32
CA SER A 356 -23.67 -3.84 -30.31
C SER A 356 -25.12 -3.90 -29.81
N ASN A 357 -25.31 -4.10 -28.50
CA ASN A 357 -26.63 -4.17 -27.85
C ASN A 357 -27.27 -2.80 -27.58
N LYS A 358 -26.46 -1.75 -27.40
CA LYS A 358 -26.86 -0.34 -27.16
C LYS A 358 -27.31 -0.04 -25.73
N ASP A 359 -26.60 -0.62 -24.75
CA ASP A 359 -26.68 -0.23 -23.33
C ASP A 359 -25.53 0.72 -22.90
N GLY A 360 -24.58 1.00 -23.78
CA GLY A 360 -23.47 1.92 -23.58
C GLY A 360 -22.16 1.26 -23.12
N ILE A 361 -22.11 -0.07 -23.11
CA ILE A 361 -20.97 -0.88 -22.70
C ILE A 361 -20.48 -1.65 -23.93
N ASP A 362 -19.20 -1.52 -24.28
CA ASP A 362 -18.61 -2.37 -25.33
C ASP A 362 -18.76 -3.85 -24.99
N ASP A 363 -19.38 -4.60 -25.90
CA ASP A 363 -19.69 -6.01 -25.77
C ASP A 363 -19.33 -6.86 -27.01
N ASP A 364 -19.04 -6.25 -28.16
CA ASP A 364 -18.63 -6.90 -29.41
C ASP A 364 -17.23 -6.41 -29.82
N PHE A 365 -16.18 -6.99 -29.23
CA PHE A 365 -14.79 -6.60 -29.52
C PHE A 365 -14.28 -7.13 -30.87
N ASN A 366 -15.10 -7.90 -31.59
CA ASN A 366 -14.78 -8.43 -32.91
C ASN A 366 -15.57 -7.76 -34.06
N GLU A 367 -16.41 -6.78 -33.73
CA GLU A 367 -17.21 -5.90 -34.60
C GLU A 367 -18.08 -6.65 -35.63
N ASN A 368 -18.65 -7.81 -35.25
CA ASN A 368 -19.46 -8.63 -36.16
C ASN A 368 -20.98 -8.36 -36.10
N GLY A 369 -21.43 -7.65 -35.07
CA GLY A 369 -22.83 -7.32 -34.78
C GLY A 369 -23.51 -8.23 -33.75
N ILE A 370 -22.75 -8.98 -32.95
CA ILE A 370 -23.24 -9.89 -31.90
C ILE A 370 -22.38 -9.68 -30.64
N PRO A 371 -22.98 -9.55 -29.43
CA PRO A 371 -22.21 -9.49 -28.20
C PRO A 371 -21.37 -10.75 -27.98
N ASP A 372 -20.10 -10.58 -27.60
CA ASP A 372 -19.17 -11.64 -27.21
C ASP A 372 -19.79 -12.60 -26.18
N ASP A 373 -20.66 -12.12 -25.28
CA ASP A 373 -21.31 -12.94 -24.23
C ASP A 373 -22.29 -14.00 -24.79
N GLN A 374 -22.67 -13.88 -26.07
CA GLN A 374 -23.51 -14.82 -26.81
C GLN A 374 -22.70 -15.70 -27.79
N GLU A 375 -21.39 -15.47 -27.92
CA GLU A 375 -20.51 -16.15 -28.88
C GLU A 375 -19.47 -17.06 -28.18
N PRO A 376 -19.51 -18.39 -28.38
CA PRO A 376 -18.61 -19.33 -27.69
C PRO A 376 -17.11 -19.15 -27.97
N ASP A 377 -16.76 -18.55 -29.11
CA ASP A 377 -15.38 -18.42 -29.62
C ASP A 377 -14.91 -16.94 -29.69
N ALA A 378 -15.70 -15.99 -29.21
CA ALA A 378 -15.37 -14.55 -29.19
C ALA A 378 -14.39 -14.19 -28.06
N PRO A 379 -13.57 -13.12 -28.19
CA PRO A 379 -12.42 -12.89 -27.32
C PRO A 379 -12.76 -12.63 -25.86
N GLN A 380 -13.87 -11.96 -25.53
CA GLN A 380 -14.22 -11.44 -24.19
C GLN A 380 -13.24 -10.37 -23.67
N TYR A 381 -12.42 -9.78 -24.56
CA TYR A 381 -11.49 -8.70 -24.27
C TYR A 381 -11.25 -7.83 -25.50
N TYR A 382 -10.94 -6.57 -25.27
CA TYR A 382 -10.32 -5.70 -26.25
C TYR A 382 -8.80 -5.98 -26.31
N LEU A 383 -8.20 -5.87 -27.50
CA LEU A 383 -6.81 -6.23 -27.76
C LEU A 383 -6.01 -5.04 -28.34
N GLY A 384 -4.92 -4.66 -27.70
CA GLY A 384 -4.03 -3.53 -28.01
C GLY A 384 -3.22 -3.62 -29.31
N LEU A 385 -3.74 -4.28 -30.36
CA LEU A 385 -3.00 -4.61 -31.58
C LEU A 385 -2.23 -3.43 -32.22
N GLY A 386 -0.94 -3.34 -31.90
CA GLY A 386 -0.02 -2.39 -32.54
C GLY A 386 -0.07 -0.96 -31.98
N ALA A 387 -0.84 -0.69 -30.92
CA ALA A 387 -0.97 0.64 -30.32
C ALA A 387 -1.51 0.58 -28.88
N ASP A 388 -1.19 1.60 -28.09
CA ASP A 388 -1.57 1.73 -26.67
C ASP A 388 -3.09 1.57 -26.45
N GLY A 389 -3.45 0.91 -25.35
CA GLY A 389 -4.78 0.36 -25.10
C GLY A 389 -5.49 1.05 -23.93
N LEU A 390 -6.59 1.72 -24.23
CA LEU A 390 -7.23 2.66 -23.31
C LEU A 390 -8.63 2.20 -22.89
N GLN A 391 -8.96 2.46 -21.63
CA GLN A 391 -10.29 2.16 -21.04
C GLN A 391 -10.89 3.41 -20.41
N VAL A 392 -12.17 3.69 -20.70
CA VAL A 392 -12.90 4.83 -20.09
C VAL A 392 -14.17 4.34 -19.41
N LEU A 393 -14.35 4.72 -18.13
CA LEU A 393 -15.53 4.36 -17.32
C LEU A 393 -16.35 5.62 -17.04
N GLY A 394 -17.51 5.76 -17.68
CA GLY A 394 -18.36 6.95 -17.61
C GLY A 394 -19.61 6.82 -16.73
N SER A 395 -20.04 7.95 -16.13
CA SER A 395 -21.29 8.07 -15.39
C SER A 395 -22.51 8.16 -16.30
N THR A 396 -23.70 7.95 -15.73
CA THR A 396 -24.95 8.47 -16.33
C THR A 396 -24.85 9.99 -16.53
N PRO A 397 -25.52 10.58 -17.55
CA PRO A 397 -25.61 12.02 -17.68
C PRO A 397 -26.45 12.62 -16.55
N PHE A 398 -25.99 13.73 -15.96
CA PHE A 398 -26.67 14.40 -14.85
C PHE A 398 -26.58 15.93 -14.92
N ASP A 399 -27.40 16.60 -14.11
CA ASP A 399 -27.37 18.04 -13.96
C ASP A 399 -26.75 18.42 -12.61
N LEU A 400 -25.93 19.48 -12.58
CA LEU A 400 -25.28 19.97 -11.37
C LEU A 400 -25.60 21.47 -11.18
N ALA A 401 -26.43 21.81 -10.19
CA ALA A 401 -26.82 23.18 -9.89
C ALA A 401 -25.67 23.98 -9.23
N PRO A 402 -25.67 25.32 -9.28
CA PRO A 402 -24.66 26.16 -8.60
C PRO A 402 -24.43 25.77 -7.13
N GLY A 403 -23.16 25.52 -6.78
CA GLY A 403 -22.72 25.07 -5.44
C GLY A 403 -22.93 23.58 -5.14
N GLN A 404 -23.79 22.88 -5.90
CA GLN A 404 -24.01 21.44 -5.76
C GLN A 404 -22.74 20.66 -6.13
N SER A 405 -22.52 19.53 -5.46
CA SER A 405 -21.46 18.59 -5.78
C SER A 405 -21.96 17.14 -5.83
N ASP A 406 -21.21 16.30 -6.53
CA ASP A 406 -21.28 14.84 -6.46
C ASP A 406 -19.86 14.27 -6.41
N THR A 407 -19.71 12.95 -6.31
CA THR A 407 -18.41 12.33 -6.03
C THR A 407 -18.17 11.09 -6.87
N LEU A 408 -17.04 11.09 -7.58
CA LEU A 408 -16.42 9.92 -8.20
C LEU A 408 -15.48 9.28 -7.18
N ILE A 409 -15.53 7.96 -7.04
CA ILE A 409 -14.62 7.17 -6.20
C ILE A 409 -14.26 5.89 -6.95
N PHE A 410 -12.97 5.61 -7.07
CA PHE A 410 -12.46 4.37 -7.66
C PHE A 410 -11.24 3.87 -6.90
N ALA A 411 -10.80 2.65 -7.20
CA ALA A 411 -9.52 2.12 -6.75
C ALA A 411 -8.67 1.69 -7.95
N ALA A 412 -7.39 2.04 -7.92
CA ALA A 412 -6.37 1.37 -8.74
C ALA A 412 -5.95 0.09 -8.00
N VAL A 413 -6.13 -1.07 -8.61
CA VAL A 413 -6.02 -2.39 -7.96
C VAL A 413 -5.03 -3.28 -8.70
N PHE A 414 -4.24 -4.07 -7.97
CA PHE A 414 -3.19 -4.93 -8.54
C PHE A 414 -3.24 -6.37 -8.02
N GLY A 415 -2.68 -7.32 -8.77
CA GLY A 415 -2.50 -8.70 -8.36
C GLY A 415 -1.59 -9.48 -9.30
N MET A 416 -0.75 -10.39 -8.79
CA MET A 416 0.15 -11.20 -9.64
C MET A 416 -0.58 -12.28 -10.46
N THR A 417 -1.90 -12.40 -10.27
CA THR A 417 -2.79 -13.33 -10.99
C THR A 417 -4.20 -12.76 -11.01
N LYS A 418 -5.01 -13.08 -12.03
CA LYS A 418 -6.43 -12.68 -12.11
C LYS A 418 -7.24 -13.00 -10.82
N PRO A 419 -7.08 -14.16 -10.15
CA PRO A 419 -7.72 -14.42 -8.86
C PRO A 419 -7.25 -13.51 -7.71
N GLN A 420 -5.96 -13.13 -7.66
CA GLN A 420 -5.47 -12.17 -6.67
C GLN A 420 -6.04 -10.77 -6.96
N LEU A 421 -6.06 -10.34 -8.23
CA LEU A 421 -6.64 -9.07 -8.63
C LEU A 421 -8.10 -8.96 -8.18
N TYR A 422 -8.92 -9.96 -8.46
CA TYR A 422 -10.33 -10.00 -8.03
C TYR A 422 -10.49 -10.04 -6.49
N LYS A 423 -9.63 -10.75 -5.75
CA LYS A 423 -9.58 -10.69 -4.27
C LYS A 423 -9.32 -9.26 -3.79
N ASN A 424 -8.35 -8.58 -4.38
CA ASN A 424 -7.93 -7.25 -3.94
C ASN A 424 -8.96 -6.18 -4.30
N ALA A 425 -9.61 -6.31 -5.47
CA ALA A 425 -10.74 -5.47 -5.86
C ALA A 425 -11.95 -5.70 -4.92
N PHE A 426 -12.21 -6.95 -4.51
CA PHE A 426 -13.23 -7.26 -3.51
C PHE A 426 -12.90 -6.66 -2.12
N ASN A 427 -11.63 -6.61 -1.72
CA ASN A 427 -11.20 -5.90 -0.51
C ASN A 427 -11.41 -4.38 -0.62
N ALA A 428 -11.16 -3.76 -1.77
CA ALA A 428 -11.42 -2.34 -2.01
C ALA A 428 -12.92 -2.02 -1.95
N ALA A 429 -13.76 -2.80 -2.64
CA ALA A 429 -15.22 -2.71 -2.56
C ALA A 429 -15.73 -2.92 -1.12
N THR A 430 -15.15 -3.86 -0.39
CA THR A 430 -15.44 -4.13 1.03
C THR A 430 -15.14 -2.93 1.92
N LEU A 431 -13.97 -2.30 1.75
CA LEU A 431 -13.53 -1.17 2.59
C LEU A 431 -14.33 0.12 2.30
N TYR A 432 -14.76 0.33 1.05
CA TYR A 432 -15.72 1.37 0.71
C TYR A 432 -17.08 1.10 1.37
N ASN A 433 -17.62 -0.11 1.23
CA ASN A 433 -18.92 -0.50 1.80
C ASN A 433 -18.93 -0.53 3.34
N SER A 434 -17.78 -0.68 4.01
CA SER A 434 -17.66 -0.54 5.47
C SER A 434 -17.67 0.91 5.96
N ASN A 435 -17.73 1.89 5.04
CA ASN A 435 -17.50 3.31 5.26
C ASN A 435 -16.08 3.56 5.82
N TRP A 436 -15.06 3.09 5.09
CA TRP A 436 -13.64 3.28 5.40
C TRP A 436 -13.18 2.68 6.73
N LYS A 437 -13.97 1.75 7.30
CA LYS A 437 -13.63 1.05 8.53
C LYS A 437 -12.75 -0.13 8.19
N VAL A 438 -11.44 0.05 8.37
CA VAL A 438 -10.48 -1.05 8.33
C VAL A 438 -10.82 -2.10 9.38
N VAL A 439 -10.71 -3.36 8.98
CA VAL A 439 -10.72 -4.51 9.88
C VAL A 439 -9.30 -4.67 10.42
N LYS A 440 -9.16 -4.91 11.71
CA LYS A 440 -7.88 -5.15 12.37
C LYS A 440 -7.92 -6.50 13.08
N ALA A 441 -6.79 -7.20 13.11
CA ALA A 441 -6.61 -8.37 13.97
C ALA A 441 -6.88 -8.00 15.44
N PRO A 442 -7.15 -8.98 16.32
CA PRO A 442 -7.29 -8.71 17.76
C PRO A 442 -6.06 -7.98 18.33
N PRO A 443 -6.21 -7.21 19.42
CA PRO A 443 -5.11 -6.53 20.09
C PRO A 443 -3.91 -7.45 20.31
N GLU A 444 -2.73 -7.00 19.86
CA GLU A 444 -1.46 -7.74 19.97
C GLU A 444 -1.23 -8.20 21.43
N PRO A 445 -1.09 -9.51 21.68
CA PRO A 445 -0.82 -10.01 23.02
C PRO A 445 0.59 -9.64 23.42
N LYS A 446 0.77 -9.02 24.59
CA LYS A 446 2.10 -8.67 25.10
C LYS A 446 2.79 -9.92 25.63
N VAL A 447 4.07 -10.09 25.32
CA VAL A 447 4.83 -11.32 25.61
C VAL A 447 5.99 -11.04 26.57
N GLU A 448 6.25 -11.99 27.46
CA GLU A 448 7.51 -12.13 28.18
C GLU A 448 7.97 -13.59 28.16
N ILE A 449 9.28 -13.82 28.04
CA ILE A 449 9.84 -15.17 27.97
C ILE A 449 10.91 -15.35 29.05
N VAL A 450 10.75 -16.40 29.85
CA VAL A 450 11.74 -16.81 30.85
C VAL A 450 12.60 -17.94 30.25
N PRO A 451 13.89 -17.70 29.97
CA PRO A 451 14.81 -18.74 29.53
C PRO A 451 15.11 -19.73 30.65
N GLY A 452 15.41 -20.97 30.26
CA GLY A 452 15.86 -22.03 31.14
C GLY A 452 16.72 -23.07 30.42
N ASN A 453 17.12 -24.11 31.15
CA ASN A 453 18.08 -25.09 30.66
C ASN A 453 17.42 -26.04 29.65
N GLY A 454 17.68 -25.83 28.35
CA GLY A 454 17.04 -26.58 27.25
C GLY A 454 15.55 -26.27 27.10
N ARG A 455 15.09 -25.09 27.56
CA ARG A 455 13.68 -24.69 27.47
C ARG A 455 13.47 -23.18 27.54
N ASN A 456 12.41 -22.70 26.91
CA ASN A 456 11.86 -21.36 27.09
C ASN A 456 10.43 -21.47 27.62
N THR A 457 10.09 -20.68 28.65
CA THR A 457 8.71 -20.60 29.18
C THR A 457 8.12 -19.26 28.78
N ILE A 458 7.10 -19.29 27.91
CA ILE A 458 6.53 -18.13 27.23
C ILE A 458 5.23 -17.75 27.93
N TYR A 459 5.09 -16.48 28.30
CA TYR A 459 3.92 -15.90 28.96
C TYR A 459 3.32 -14.81 28.07
N TRP A 460 2.00 -14.76 27.93
CA TRP A 460 1.35 -13.67 27.21
C TRP A 460 0.00 -13.21 27.80
N GLY A 461 -0.33 -11.96 27.51
CA GLY A 461 -1.54 -11.29 27.99
C GLY A 461 -2.83 -11.73 27.28
N ILE A 462 -3.96 -11.47 27.94
CA ILE A 462 -5.32 -11.86 27.50
C ILE A 462 -6.13 -10.68 26.93
N GLU A 463 -5.48 -9.59 26.56
CA GLU A 463 -6.10 -8.42 25.93
C GLU A 463 -6.82 -8.75 24.62
N SER A 464 -6.27 -9.68 23.83
CA SER A 464 -6.85 -10.16 22.58
C SER A 464 -8.20 -10.85 22.78
N GLU A 465 -8.37 -11.58 23.89
CA GLU A 465 -9.56 -12.40 24.22
C GLU A 465 -10.81 -11.56 24.53
N LYS A 466 -10.69 -10.24 24.52
CA LYS A 466 -11.79 -9.28 24.74
C LYS A 466 -12.54 -8.96 23.44
N GLU A 467 -11.95 -9.24 22.28
CA GLU A 467 -12.60 -9.02 21.00
C GLU A 467 -13.68 -10.07 20.75
N MET A 468 -14.85 -9.61 20.29
CA MET A 468 -16.02 -10.47 20.02
C MET A 468 -15.73 -11.63 19.05
N LYS A 469 -14.69 -11.48 18.23
CA LYS A 469 -14.31 -12.40 17.15
C LYS A 469 -13.03 -13.16 17.39
N PHE A 470 -12.37 -12.97 18.55
CA PHE A 470 -11.16 -13.68 18.91
C PHE A 470 -11.38 -15.21 18.86
N GLU A 471 -10.45 -15.87 18.18
CA GLU A 471 -10.46 -17.33 18.01
C GLU A 471 -9.33 -18.00 18.76
N GLY A 472 -8.11 -17.48 18.67
CA GLY A 472 -6.98 -18.24 19.18
C GLY A 472 -5.63 -17.53 19.14
N TYR A 473 -4.60 -18.34 19.42
CA TYR A 473 -3.21 -17.91 19.43
C TYR A 473 -2.33 -18.85 18.60
N LYS A 474 -1.42 -18.28 17.80
CA LYS A 474 -0.30 -19.00 17.20
C LYS A 474 1.00 -18.55 17.83
N ILE A 475 1.93 -19.48 18.00
CA ILE A 475 3.28 -19.22 18.50
C ILE A 475 4.28 -19.59 17.41
N TYR A 476 5.12 -18.65 17.03
CA TYR A 476 6.15 -18.80 16.00
C TYR A 476 7.54 -18.68 16.60
N ARG A 477 8.53 -19.35 15.97
CA ARG A 477 9.92 -19.37 16.45
C ARG A 477 10.90 -19.26 15.28
N SER A 478 11.82 -18.31 15.41
CA SER A 478 12.95 -18.09 14.53
C SER A 478 14.27 -18.40 15.26
N ALA A 479 15.23 -18.96 14.53
CA ALA A 479 16.63 -19.06 14.95
C ALA A 479 17.56 -18.09 14.19
N ASP A 480 17.02 -17.30 13.25
CA ASP A 480 17.74 -16.45 12.29
C ASP A 480 17.37 -14.96 12.40
N LYS A 481 16.81 -14.55 13.56
CA LYS A 481 16.37 -13.18 13.87
C LYS A 481 15.18 -12.70 13.02
N GLY A 482 14.26 -13.61 12.74
CA GLY A 482 12.98 -13.35 12.10
C GLY A 482 13.01 -13.31 10.57
N VAL A 483 14.04 -13.90 9.95
CA VAL A 483 14.09 -14.10 8.49
C VAL A 483 13.20 -15.29 8.11
N THR A 484 13.22 -16.37 8.90
CA THR A 484 12.27 -17.47 8.86
C THR A 484 11.61 -17.70 10.22
N TRP A 485 10.39 -18.24 10.23
CA TRP A 485 9.57 -18.42 11.44
C TRP A 485 9.19 -19.88 11.71
N GLY A 486 9.99 -20.81 11.18
CA GLY A 486 9.84 -22.25 11.33
C GLY A 486 10.67 -22.98 10.28
N THR A 487 10.87 -24.28 10.45
CA THR A 487 11.52 -25.15 9.45
C THR A 487 10.57 -25.62 8.35
N GLU A 488 9.27 -25.48 8.56
CA GLU A 488 8.22 -25.92 7.64
C GLU A 488 7.42 -24.73 7.11
N THR A 489 7.11 -24.78 5.82
CA THR A 489 6.30 -23.77 5.13
C THR A 489 5.33 -24.46 4.19
N PHE A 490 4.22 -23.77 3.92
CA PHE A 490 3.31 -24.13 2.83
C PHE A 490 3.14 -22.91 1.91
N LYS A 491 2.78 -23.15 0.64
CA LYS A 491 2.24 -22.09 -0.21
C LYS A 491 0.73 -22.04 -0.01
N ASP A 492 0.20 -20.84 0.25
CA ASP A 492 -1.24 -20.62 0.20
C ASP A 492 -1.75 -20.53 -1.26
N PHE A 493 -3.06 -20.32 -1.43
CA PHE A 493 -3.71 -20.24 -2.76
C PHE A 493 -3.27 -19.03 -3.61
N SER A 494 -2.51 -18.07 -3.07
CA SER A 494 -1.85 -17.00 -3.83
C SER A 494 -0.41 -17.34 -4.25
N GLY A 495 0.07 -18.54 -3.90
CA GLY A 495 1.46 -18.95 -4.10
C GLY A 495 2.43 -18.38 -3.05
N THR A 496 1.92 -17.62 -2.08
CA THR A 496 2.70 -16.98 -1.01
C THR A 496 3.16 -18.01 0.02
N THR A 497 4.44 -17.99 0.37
CA THR A 497 5.02 -18.86 1.39
C THR A 497 4.59 -18.39 2.79
N LYS A 498 3.83 -19.22 3.50
CA LYS A 498 3.42 -19.03 4.89
C LYS A 498 4.14 -20.07 5.78
N TYR A 499 4.51 -19.67 7.00
CA TYR A 499 5.19 -20.55 7.97
C TYR A 499 4.18 -21.37 8.79
N ILE A 500 4.55 -22.61 9.13
CA ILE A 500 3.80 -23.43 10.09
C ILE A 500 4.22 -23.00 11.52
N PRO A 501 3.27 -22.68 12.42
CA PRO A 501 3.60 -22.28 13.79
C PRO A 501 4.16 -23.44 14.63
N LEU A 502 4.95 -23.10 15.64
CA LEU A 502 5.44 -24.03 16.67
C LEU A 502 4.28 -24.59 17.52
N ALA A 503 3.23 -23.80 17.73
CA ALA A 503 1.98 -24.23 18.35
C ALA A 503 0.80 -23.36 17.88
N GLN A 504 -0.39 -23.96 17.77
CA GLN A 504 -1.65 -23.25 17.51
C GLN A 504 -2.72 -23.69 18.51
N PHE A 505 -3.36 -22.70 19.13
CA PHE A 505 -4.39 -22.84 20.16
C PHE A 505 -5.67 -22.22 19.63
N ASP A 506 -6.71 -23.05 19.54
CA ASP A 506 -7.95 -22.78 18.83
C ASP A 506 -9.15 -23.02 19.77
N LYS A 507 -10.02 -22.02 19.92
CA LYS A 507 -11.07 -21.99 20.94
C LYS A 507 -12.16 -23.02 20.66
N VAL A 508 -12.60 -23.73 21.71
CA VAL A 508 -13.60 -24.79 21.58
C VAL A 508 -15.02 -24.19 21.54
N ASP A 509 -15.48 -23.75 20.37
CA ASP A 509 -16.86 -23.29 20.15
C ASP A 509 -17.54 -23.81 18.86
N GLY A 510 -16.86 -24.68 18.09
CA GLY A 510 -17.36 -25.25 16.85
C GLY A 510 -16.83 -24.61 15.56
N ILE A 511 -16.17 -23.45 15.64
CA ILE A 511 -15.46 -22.83 14.51
C ILE A 511 -14.02 -23.38 14.48
N LYS A 512 -13.55 -23.84 13.30
CA LYS A 512 -12.21 -24.44 13.13
C LYS A 512 -11.83 -24.69 11.67
N GLY A 513 -10.56 -25.07 11.47
CA GLY A 513 -10.04 -25.56 10.21
C GLY A 513 -9.87 -24.48 9.16
N ASN A 514 -9.81 -24.88 7.90
CA ASN A 514 -9.66 -23.94 6.78
C ASN A 514 -10.93 -23.09 6.62
N TYR A 515 -10.82 -21.79 6.88
CA TYR A 515 -11.89 -20.81 6.69
C TYR A 515 -12.31 -20.77 5.21
N LYS A 516 -13.61 -20.61 4.96
CA LYS A 516 -14.21 -20.63 3.61
C LYS A 516 -15.02 -19.37 3.34
N THR A 517 -14.57 -18.59 2.37
CA THR A 517 -15.36 -17.56 1.69
C THR A 517 -16.02 -18.11 0.42
N LEU A 518 -16.83 -17.28 -0.24
CA LEU A 518 -17.10 -17.41 -1.67
C LEU A 518 -16.46 -16.20 -2.39
N PRO A 519 -15.65 -16.41 -3.45
CA PRO A 519 -15.19 -17.69 -3.98
C PRO A 519 -14.34 -18.48 -2.97
N GLU A 520 -14.27 -19.82 -3.08
CA GLU A 520 -13.57 -20.68 -2.11
C GLU A 520 -12.04 -20.54 -2.15
N PHE A 521 -11.54 -19.45 -1.58
CA PHE A 521 -10.12 -19.23 -1.33
C PHE A 521 -9.84 -19.40 0.16
N ALA A 522 -9.39 -20.59 0.56
CA ALA A 522 -9.12 -20.90 1.96
C ALA A 522 -7.78 -20.30 2.44
N TRP A 523 -7.75 -18.99 2.68
CA TRP A 523 -6.54 -18.24 3.05
C TRP A 523 -5.98 -18.56 4.45
N TYR A 524 -6.80 -19.14 5.34
CA TYR A 524 -6.47 -19.24 6.76
C TYR A 524 -6.96 -20.54 7.40
N ASN A 525 -6.07 -21.21 8.15
CA ASN A 525 -6.44 -22.33 9.00
C ASN A 525 -6.64 -21.82 10.45
N LEU A 526 -7.89 -21.81 10.90
CA LEU A 526 -8.31 -21.43 12.25
C LEU A 526 -7.86 -22.45 13.30
N GLY A 527 -7.67 -23.71 12.94
CA GLY A 527 -7.11 -24.73 13.82
C GLY A 527 -7.91 -26.05 13.84
N SER A 528 -8.00 -26.66 15.01
CA SER A 528 -8.65 -27.96 15.25
C SER A 528 -9.30 -28.07 16.64
N GLU A 529 -9.74 -26.96 17.22
CA GLU A 529 -10.31 -26.85 18.60
C GLU A 529 -9.42 -27.49 19.68
N THR A 530 -8.17 -27.01 19.73
CA THR A 530 -7.13 -27.46 20.69
C THR A 530 -7.25 -26.87 22.09
N ASP A 531 -8.22 -25.96 22.30
CA ASP A 531 -8.43 -25.11 23.47
C ASP A 531 -7.29 -24.10 23.74
N LEU A 532 -7.62 -23.06 24.49
CA LEU A 532 -6.69 -22.02 24.91
C LEU A 532 -5.88 -22.51 26.14
N PRO A 533 -4.55 -22.31 26.21
CA PRO A 533 -3.72 -22.78 27.32
C PRO A 533 -4.26 -22.32 28.68
N ALA A 534 -4.28 -23.20 29.67
CA ALA A 534 -4.93 -22.91 30.96
C ALA A 534 -4.48 -21.57 31.57
N LEU A 535 -5.43 -20.73 31.96
CA LEU A 535 -5.18 -19.40 32.50
C LEU A 535 -4.37 -19.48 33.80
N LYS A 536 -3.24 -18.77 33.86
CA LYS A 536 -2.41 -18.65 35.06
C LYS A 536 -2.48 -17.23 35.61
N VAL A 537 -2.77 -17.10 36.91
CA VAL A 537 -2.54 -15.85 37.65
C VAL A 537 -1.08 -15.82 38.11
N ILE A 538 -0.39 -14.70 37.89
CA ILE A 538 0.98 -14.48 38.37
C ILE A 538 0.97 -14.28 39.89
N ASP A 539 1.76 -15.07 40.60
CA ASP A 539 1.77 -15.15 42.07
C ASP A 539 2.86 -14.27 42.72
N ASN A 540 3.85 -13.81 41.94
CA ASN A 540 4.99 -13.02 42.38
C ASN A 540 5.58 -12.15 41.26
N ASP A 541 6.31 -11.08 41.62
CA ASP A 541 6.85 -10.07 40.70
C ASP A 541 8.24 -10.40 40.11
N SER A 542 8.55 -11.68 39.86
CA SER A 542 9.81 -12.08 39.18
C SER A 542 9.83 -11.79 37.67
N LEU A 543 8.66 -11.56 37.07
CA LEU A 543 8.52 -11.14 35.68
C LEU A 543 8.75 -9.63 35.53
N LYS A 544 9.44 -9.23 34.46
CA LYS A 544 9.80 -7.83 34.16
C LYS A 544 8.59 -7.03 33.71
N PHE A 545 7.77 -7.59 32.82
CA PHE A 545 6.54 -6.98 32.33
C PHE A 545 5.38 -7.28 33.27
N PHE A 546 4.92 -8.53 33.32
CA PHE A 546 3.78 -8.94 34.15
C PHE A 546 4.06 -8.82 35.65
N LYS A 547 3.01 -8.64 36.44
CA LYS A 547 3.05 -8.38 37.88
C LYS A 547 2.10 -9.32 38.62
N LYS A 548 2.29 -9.42 39.94
CA LYS A 548 1.46 -10.24 40.81
C LYS A 548 -0.02 -9.84 40.70
N GLY A 549 -0.86 -10.80 40.33
CA GLY A 549 -2.29 -10.62 40.07
C GLY A 549 -2.67 -10.54 38.59
N ASP A 550 -1.72 -10.38 37.68
CA ASP A 550 -1.99 -10.44 36.23
C ASP A 550 -2.40 -11.86 35.81
N SER A 551 -3.40 -11.94 34.93
CA SER A 551 -3.84 -13.18 34.28
C SER A 551 -3.17 -13.33 32.92
N VAL A 552 -2.47 -14.44 32.72
CA VAL A 552 -1.71 -14.75 31.50
C VAL A 552 -1.97 -16.17 30.99
N ARG A 553 -1.72 -16.39 29.72
CA ARG A 553 -1.57 -17.71 29.11
C ARG A 553 -0.09 -18.13 29.16
N VAL A 554 0.17 -19.44 29.12
CA VAL A 554 1.54 -19.99 29.27
C VAL A 554 1.80 -21.13 28.28
N PHE A 555 2.96 -21.12 27.64
CA PHE A 555 3.46 -22.20 26.79
C PHE A 555 4.91 -22.58 27.15
N LEU A 556 5.30 -23.80 26.80
CA LEU A 556 6.62 -24.35 27.01
C LEU A 556 7.18 -24.85 25.68
N ASP A 557 8.28 -24.23 25.24
CA ASP A 557 9.14 -24.80 24.20
C ASP A 557 10.34 -25.47 24.88
N ASP A 558 10.46 -26.80 24.77
CA ASP A 558 11.61 -27.59 25.22
C ASP A 558 12.47 -28.12 24.06
N GLN A 559 12.17 -27.69 22.83
CA GLN A 559 12.88 -28.09 21.60
C GLN A 559 13.96 -27.05 21.23
N VAL A 560 14.72 -26.57 22.22
CA VAL A 560 15.71 -25.49 22.07
C VAL A 560 17.10 -25.83 22.58
N ILE A 561 18.11 -25.29 21.90
CA ILE A 561 19.53 -25.47 22.20
C ILE A 561 20.02 -24.26 23.01
N ASN A 562 20.57 -24.50 24.20
CA ASN A 562 21.16 -23.44 25.01
C ASN A 562 22.21 -22.65 24.22
N GLY A 563 22.20 -21.33 24.36
CA GLY A 563 23.22 -20.44 23.79
C GLY A 563 22.93 -19.92 22.39
N LEU A 564 21.96 -20.50 21.66
CA LEU A 564 21.43 -19.88 20.44
C LEU A 564 20.45 -18.75 20.82
N ASN A 565 20.39 -17.69 20.00
CA ASN A 565 19.40 -16.63 20.19
C ASN A 565 18.15 -16.94 19.37
N TYR A 566 17.04 -17.20 20.06
CA TYR A 566 15.74 -17.43 19.43
C TYR A 566 14.90 -16.17 19.51
N ARG A 567 14.21 -15.83 18.42
CA ARG A 567 13.12 -14.86 18.42
C ARG A 567 11.79 -15.61 18.36
N TYR A 568 10.83 -15.22 19.18
CA TYR A 568 9.45 -15.71 19.12
C TYR A 568 8.50 -14.56 18.83
N TYR A 569 7.39 -14.84 18.16
CA TYR A 569 6.18 -14.02 18.28
C TYR A 569 4.98 -14.86 18.67
N VAL A 570 4.06 -14.24 19.41
CA VAL A 570 2.73 -14.79 19.69
C VAL A 570 1.73 -13.91 18.96
N ALA A 571 0.96 -14.49 18.06
CA ALA A 571 -0.10 -13.77 17.35
C ALA A 571 -1.46 -14.24 17.83
N ALA A 572 -2.34 -13.29 18.16
CA ALA A 572 -3.76 -13.55 18.24
C ALA A 572 -4.37 -13.57 16.83
N TYR A 573 -5.45 -14.33 16.66
CA TYR A 573 -6.25 -14.31 15.45
C TYR A 573 -7.75 -14.35 15.70
N ASP A 574 -8.52 -13.96 14.69
CA ASP A 574 -9.99 -13.90 14.74
C ASP A 574 -10.68 -14.87 13.76
N THR A 575 -11.98 -15.02 13.96
CA THR A 575 -12.94 -15.79 13.14
C THR A 575 -13.19 -15.22 11.73
N GLY A 576 -12.59 -14.08 11.38
CA GLY A 576 -13.04 -13.23 10.28
C GLY A 576 -14.35 -12.52 10.61
N ASN A 577 -14.97 -11.87 9.62
CA ASN A 577 -16.24 -11.16 9.84
C ASN A 577 -17.35 -11.41 8.82
N GLY A 578 -17.14 -12.35 7.89
CA GLY A 578 -18.08 -12.66 6.81
C GLY A 578 -18.01 -11.71 5.60
N ILE A 579 -17.24 -10.62 5.71
CA ILE A 579 -16.90 -9.71 4.60
C ILE A 579 -15.39 -9.85 4.29
N THR A 580 -14.55 -9.79 5.32
CA THR A 580 -13.14 -10.20 5.25
C THR A 580 -12.94 -11.55 5.93
N GLY A 581 -11.89 -12.28 5.53
CA GLY A 581 -11.43 -13.46 6.24
C GLY A 581 -10.75 -13.15 7.58
N PRO A 582 -10.34 -14.20 8.31
CA PRO A 582 -9.53 -14.14 9.52
C PRO A 582 -8.33 -13.20 9.40
N LEU A 583 -8.09 -12.43 10.45
CA LEU A 583 -6.88 -11.63 10.63
C LEU A 583 -6.03 -12.16 11.78
N GLU A 584 -4.71 -12.00 11.64
CA GLU A 584 -3.68 -12.43 12.58
C GLU A 584 -2.67 -11.30 12.81
N ASN A 585 -2.09 -11.21 14.02
CA ASN A 585 -0.99 -10.25 14.26
C ASN A 585 0.30 -10.66 13.52
N THR A 586 1.01 -9.70 12.95
CA THR A 586 2.39 -9.90 12.47
C THR A 586 3.41 -9.69 13.60
N ALA A 587 4.66 -10.13 13.39
CA ALA A 587 5.74 -9.88 14.34
C ALA A 587 6.09 -8.38 14.44
N ALA A 588 6.16 -7.85 15.65
CA ALA A 588 6.52 -6.45 15.90
C ALA A 588 7.91 -6.10 15.33
N SER A 589 7.98 -4.98 14.59
CA SER A 589 9.18 -4.48 13.92
C SER A 589 10.33 -4.10 14.85
N ASN A 590 10.04 -3.83 16.12
CA ASN A 590 11.01 -3.64 17.20
C ASN A 590 10.75 -4.64 18.35
N PRO A 591 11.34 -5.85 18.29
CA PRO A 591 11.17 -6.89 19.31
C PRO A 591 11.67 -6.47 20.69
N GLN A 592 10.80 -6.54 21.70
CA GLN A 592 11.12 -6.21 23.09
C GLN A 592 10.10 -6.83 24.05
N ILE A 593 10.50 -7.06 25.30
CA ILE A 593 9.61 -7.56 26.35
C ILE A 593 8.43 -6.58 26.51
N GLY A 594 7.20 -7.10 26.40
CA GLY A 594 5.97 -6.29 26.42
C GLY A 594 5.43 -5.87 25.05
N THR A 595 6.06 -6.24 23.93
CA THR A 595 5.37 -6.38 22.61
C THR A 595 5.03 -7.84 22.36
N ASN A 596 4.43 -8.16 21.21
CA ASN A 596 4.12 -9.55 20.85
C ASN A 596 5.35 -10.39 20.43
N THR A 597 6.53 -9.77 20.31
CA THR A 597 7.74 -10.39 19.73
C THR A 597 8.96 -10.16 20.62
N VAL A 598 9.62 -11.24 21.04
CA VAL A 598 10.70 -11.22 22.05
C VAL A 598 11.89 -12.08 21.59
N GLU A 599 13.12 -11.57 21.79
CA GLU A 599 14.36 -12.35 21.67
C GLU A 599 14.81 -12.92 23.01
N VAL A 600 15.33 -14.15 23.00
CA VAL A 600 15.72 -14.89 24.20
C VAL A 600 16.80 -15.94 23.91
N VAL A 601 17.76 -16.05 24.82
CA VAL A 601 18.81 -17.07 24.81
C VAL A 601 18.54 -18.08 25.94
N PRO A 602 18.05 -19.30 25.67
CA PRO A 602 17.94 -20.35 26.68
C PRO A 602 19.32 -20.71 27.24
N HIS A 603 19.39 -20.94 28.55
CA HIS A 603 20.64 -21.21 29.25
C HIS A 603 20.41 -21.93 30.58
N ALA A 604 21.45 -22.61 31.06
CA ALA A 604 21.45 -23.15 32.41
C ALA A 604 21.44 -22.01 33.45
N PRO A 605 20.87 -22.20 34.65
CA PRO A 605 21.11 -21.26 35.74
C PRO A 605 22.61 -21.18 36.06
N PRO A 606 23.12 -20.02 36.53
CA PRO A 606 24.53 -19.88 36.92
C PRO A 606 24.97 -20.94 37.93
N ALA A 607 26.24 -21.34 37.85
CA ALA A 607 26.84 -22.22 38.85
C ALA A 607 26.92 -21.50 40.21
N VAL A 608 26.43 -22.15 41.26
CA VAL A 608 26.41 -21.61 42.65
C VAL A 608 27.25 -22.41 43.65
N SER A 609 27.69 -23.63 43.30
CA SER A 609 28.40 -24.52 44.23
C SER A 609 29.41 -25.49 43.59
N SER A 610 29.45 -25.62 42.26
CA SER A 610 30.41 -26.50 41.57
C SER A 610 30.58 -26.10 40.11
N LEU A 611 31.82 -26.16 39.62
CA LEU A 611 32.21 -25.90 38.23
C LEU A 611 32.21 -27.17 37.36
N SER A 612 31.80 -28.33 37.90
CA SER A 612 31.89 -29.64 37.21
C SER A 612 31.00 -29.77 35.96
N LYS A 613 30.07 -28.83 35.75
CA LYS A 613 29.23 -28.75 34.54
C LYS A 613 29.75 -27.79 33.48
N VAL A 614 30.80 -27.00 33.78
CA VAL A 614 31.36 -26.05 32.82
C VAL A 614 31.86 -26.79 31.60
N LYS A 615 31.36 -26.39 30.43
CA LYS A 615 31.75 -27.01 29.15
C LYS A 615 31.74 -26.00 28.02
N VAL A 616 32.59 -26.31 27.04
CA VAL A 616 32.71 -25.59 25.77
C VAL A 616 31.75 -26.20 24.76
N VAL A 617 30.98 -25.37 24.04
CA VAL A 617 30.07 -25.79 22.96
C VAL A 617 30.15 -24.83 21.76
N PRO A 618 30.05 -25.34 20.51
CA PRO A 618 30.22 -26.74 20.13
C PRO A 618 31.66 -27.23 20.42
N ASN A 619 31.84 -28.54 20.54
CA ASN A 619 33.14 -29.17 20.78
C ASN A 619 33.15 -30.60 20.21
N PRO A 620 33.82 -30.85 19.06
CA PRO A 620 34.56 -29.89 18.26
C PRO A 620 33.67 -28.75 17.72
N TYR A 621 34.24 -27.57 17.57
CA TYR A 621 33.74 -26.55 16.65
C TYR A 621 34.24 -26.90 15.25
N VAL A 622 33.38 -26.76 14.24
CA VAL A 622 33.67 -27.11 12.84
C VAL A 622 33.08 -26.01 11.96
N VAL A 623 33.93 -25.32 11.18
CA VAL A 623 33.46 -24.37 10.17
C VAL A 623 32.70 -25.10 9.07
N ALA A 624 31.50 -24.63 8.74
CA ALA A 624 30.66 -25.16 7.69
C ALA A 624 30.86 -24.35 6.39
N THR A 625 31.74 -24.84 5.51
CA THR A 625 32.04 -24.18 4.23
C THR A 625 30.78 -24.00 3.36
N GLY A 626 30.25 -22.78 3.32
CA GLY A 626 29.24 -22.33 2.35
C GLY A 626 27.85 -21.97 2.88
N TRP A 627 27.56 -22.10 4.19
CA TRP A 627 26.21 -21.85 4.73
C TRP A 627 26.12 -20.97 5.99
N GLU A 628 27.22 -20.43 6.51
CA GLU A 628 27.21 -19.60 7.74
C GLU A 628 26.74 -18.16 7.52
N VAL A 629 25.42 -17.96 7.46
CA VAL A 629 24.76 -16.64 7.34
C VAL A 629 24.54 -16.00 8.71
N GLY A 630 25.61 -15.58 9.40
CA GLY A 630 25.45 -14.96 10.72
C GLY A 630 26.74 -14.51 11.42
N LYS A 631 26.61 -14.12 12.70
CA LYS A 631 27.74 -13.93 13.64
C LYS A 631 28.07 -15.24 14.36
N GLU A 632 28.10 -16.34 13.62
CA GLU A 632 28.12 -17.71 14.16
C GLU A 632 29.54 -18.29 14.31
N ASN A 633 30.57 -17.55 13.88
CA ASN A 633 32.00 -17.78 14.16
C ASN A 633 32.33 -17.66 15.67
N GLN A 634 31.73 -18.53 16.50
CA GLN A 634 31.79 -18.43 17.95
C GLN A 634 31.81 -19.78 18.65
N VAL A 635 32.49 -19.80 19.79
CA VAL A 635 32.50 -20.89 20.75
C VAL A 635 32.06 -20.36 22.11
N GLN A 636 31.20 -21.10 22.80
CA GLN A 636 30.58 -20.67 24.05
C GLN A 636 31.04 -21.51 25.24
N PHE A 637 31.40 -20.83 26.32
CA PHE A 637 31.63 -21.42 27.64
C PHE A 637 30.33 -21.34 28.42
N THR A 638 29.77 -22.50 28.79
CA THR A 638 28.43 -22.63 29.37
C THR A 638 28.47 -23.18 30.79
N TYR A 639 27.37 -23.02 31.54
CA TYR A 639 27.25 -23.38 32.97
C TYR A 639 28.22 -22.58 33.88
N LEU A 640 28.52 -21.33 33.50
CA LEU A 640 29.38 -20.44 34.27
C LEU A 640 28.71 -19.96 35.58
N PRO A 641 29.51 -19.62 36.62
CA PRO A 641 29.04 -18.86 37.78
C PRO A 641 28.79 -17.39 37.42
N GLU A 642 28.34 -16.58 38.38
CA GLU A 642 28.00 -15.16 38.13
C GLU A 642 29.18 -14.31 37.62
N THR A 643 30.40 -14.66 38.03
CA THR A 643 31.65 -14.02 37.58
C THR A 643 32.73 -15.07 37.35
N ALA A 644 33.45 -14.97 36.22
CA ALA A 644 34.57 -15.86 35.91
C ALA A 644 35.61 -15.17 35.00
N THR A 645 36.87 -15.56 35.13
CA THR A 645 37.93 -15.26 34.15
C THR A 645 38.31 -16.56 33.43
N ILE A 646 38.25 -16.56 32.10
CA ILE A 646 38.56 -17.72 31.25
C ILE A 646 39.80 -17.38 30.43
N LYS A 647 40.85 -18.19 30.57
CA LYS A 647 42.12 -18.06 29.83
C LYS A 647 42.23 -19.25 28.86
N ILE A 648 42.38 -18.96 27.58
CA ILE A 648 42.44 -19.94 26.48
C ILE A 648 43.90 -20.07 26.03
N PHE A 649 44.38 -21.31 25.86
CA PHE A 649 45.76 -21.63 25.49
C PHE A 649 45.82 -22.59 24.30
N ASN A 650 46.89 -22.49 23.50
CA ASN A 650 47.18 -23.46 22.44
C ASN A 650 47.98 -24.68 22.94
N THR A 651 48.39 -25.58 22.05
CA THR A 651 49.20 -26.76 22.38
C THR A 651 50.64 -26.46 22.83
N ALA A 652 51.17 -25.26 22.55
CA ALA A 652 52.47 -24.80 23.05
C ALA A 652 52.38 -24.18 24.47
N GLY A 653 51.17 -23.99 25.01
CA GLY A 653 50.93 -23.33 26.29
C GLY A 653 50.94 -21.80 26.21
N GLU A 654 50.91 -21.22 25.00
CA GLU A 654 50.83 -19.77 24.78
C GLU A 654 49.40 -19.28 25.07
N LEU A 655 49.27 -18.14 25.73
CA LEU A 655 47.97 -17.51 26.01
C LEU A 655 47.40 -16.94 24.70
N VAL A 656 46.27 -17.48 24.28
CA VAL A 656 45.55 -17.10 23.06
C VAL A 656 44.57 -15.98 23.35
N LYS A 657 43.74 -16.13 24.38
CA LYS A 657 42.70 -15.14 24.73
C LYS A 657 42.31 -15.19 26.20
N THR A 658 42.05 -14.03 26.77
CA THR A 658 41.40 -13.84 28.08
C THR A 658 39.97 -13.32 27.87
N ILE A 659 39.01 -13.95 28.55
CA ILE A 659 37.59 -13.57 28.51
C ILE A 659 37.12 -13.36 29.95
N TYR A 660 36.56 -12.18 30.21
CA TYR A 660 35.95 -11.83 31.49
C TYR A 660 34.44 -11.98 31.38
N HIS A 661 33.85 -12.80 32.25
CA HIS A 661 32.42 -13.08 32.31
C HIS A 661 31.79 -12.42 33.52
N GLU A 662 30.71 -11.66 33.29
CA GLU A 662 29.79 -11.19 34.34
C GLU A 662 28.34 -11.40 33.86
N SER A 663 27.48 -12.03 34.67
CA SER A 663 26.08 -12.31 34.29
C SER A 663 25.24 -11.08 33.91
N LYS A 664 25.67 -9.86 34.25
CA LYS A 664 24.95 -8.61 33.97
C LYS A 664 25.25 -8.02 32.60
N THR A 665 26.37 -8.40 31.97
CA THR A 665 26.84 -7.88 30.68
C THR A 665 26.96 -8.97 29.61
N ALA A 666 26.99 -10.24 30.03
CA ALA A 666 26.98 -11.40 29.16
C ALA A 666 25.66 -11.57 28.36
N LEU A 667 25.76 -12.26 27.21
CA LEU A 667 24.63 -12.64 26.35
C LEU A 667 23.56 -13.43 27.10
N ALA A 668 23.97 -14.27 28.04
CA ALA A 668 23.12 -14.98 28.98
C ALA A 668 23.88 -15.22 30.28
N SER A 669 23.17 -15.34 31.41
CA SER A 669 23.79 -15.23 32.74
C SER A 669 24.89 -16.26 33.03
N SER A 670 24.82 -17.45 32.42
CA SER A 670 25.79 -18.54 32.58
C SER A 670 26.65 -18.81 31.33
N ILE A 671 26.71 -17.88 30.38
CA ILE A 671 27.35 -18.06 29.07
C ILE A 671 28.32 -16.93 28.74
N ALA A 672 29.57 -17.27 28.46
CA ALA A 672 30.56 -16.37 27.85
C ALA A 672 30.86 -16.82 26.41
N VAL A 673 31.06 -15.86 25.52
CA VAL A 673 31.25 -16.07 24.07
C VAL A 673 32.70 -15.76 23.69
N TRP A 674 33.29 -16.61 22.85
CA TRP A 674 34.57 -16.37 22.18
C TRP A 674 34.35 -16.30 20.67
N ASP A 675 34.84 -15.24 20.02
CA ASP A 675 34.73 -15.03 18.56
C ASP A 675 35.89 -15.63 17.75
N LEU A 676 36.54 -16.67 18.31
CA LEU A 676 37.64 -17.43 17.71
C LEU A 676 38.89 -16.60 17.37
N LYS A 677 39.13 -15.49 18.07
CA LYS A 677 40.32 -14.65 17.88
C LYS A 677 41.26 -14.61 19.07
N ASN A 678 42.53 -14.31 18.81
CA ASN A 678 43.53 -14.04 19.85
C ASN A 678 43.40 -12.63 20.46
N GLU A 679 44.34 -12.26 21.34
CA GLU A 679 44.40 -10.88 21.89
C GLU A 679 44.62 -9.81 20.82
N ASP A 680 45.39 -10.12 19.76
CA ASP A 680 45.64 -9.22 18.62
C ASP A 680 44.46 -9.14 17.60
N ASN A 681 43.29 -9.69 17.94
CA ASN A 681 42.08 -9.71 17.10
C ASN A 681 42.31 -10.40 15.72
N GLN A 682 43.19 -11.40 15.68
CA GLN A 682 43.41 -12.31 14.55
C GLN A 682 42.69 -13.64 14.80
N LEU A 683 42.07 -14.23 13.77
CA LEU A 683 41.46 -15.56 13.86
C LEU A 683 42.51 -16.63 14.20
N VAL A 684 42.16 -17.55 15.09
CA VAL A 684 43.04 -18.66 15.48
C VAL A 684 43.06 -19.77 14.43
N ALA A 685 44.13 -20.58 14.42
CA ALA A 685 44.24 -21.73 13.53
C ALA A 685 43.39 -22.92 14.00
N ALA A 686 43.06 -23.84 13.10
CA ALA A 686 42.51 -25.15 13.46
C ALA A 686 43.49 -25.90 14.38
N GLY A 687 42.98 -26.55 15.43
CA GLY A 687 43.81 -27.21 16.43
C GLY A 687 43.11 -27.57 17.74
N LEU A 688 43.90 -28.14 18.66
CA LEU A 688 43.48 -28.43 20.03
C LEU A 688 43.79 -27.23 20.93
N TYR A 689 42.77 -26.74 21.64
CA TYR A 689 42.87 -25.65 22.60
C TYR A 689 42.54 -26.14 24.01
N PHE A 690 43.14 -25.50 24.99
CA PHE A 690 42.89 -25.70 26.41
C PHE A 690 42.24 -24.44 26.99
N TYR A 691 41.45 -24.60 28.05
CA TYR A 691 40.97 -23.47 28.83
C TYR A 691 41.25 -23.69 30.32
N TYR A 692 41.57 -22.60 31.02
CA TYR A 692 41.65 -22.51 32.47
C TYR A 692 40.68 -21.43 32.94
N LEU A 693 39.82 -21.77 33.89
CA LEU A 693 38.76 -20.91 34.40
C LEU A 693 38.97 -20.65 35.89
N GLU A 694 39.00 -19.39 36.28
CA GLU A 694 39.08 -18.90 37.66
C GLU A 694 37.77 -18.20 38.04
N SER A 695 37.26 -18.47 39.24
CA SER A 695 36.00 -17.88 39.74
C SER A 695 35.96 -17.88 41.28
N PRO A 696 34.98 -17.19 41.91
CA PRO A 696 34.75 -17.30 43.36
C PRO A 696 34.41 -18.72 43.85
N LEU A 697 34.00 -19.64 42.96
CA LEU A 697 33.76 -21.05 43.27
C LEU A 697 35.02 -21.93 43.14
N GLY A 698 36.19 -21.32 42.94
CA GLY A 698 37.44 -22.01 42.63
C GLY A 698 37.72 -22.09 41.13
N THR A 699 38.47 -23.11 40.73
CA THR A 699 39.06 -23.22 39.39
C THR A 699 38.66 -24.50 38.67
N THR A 700 38.49 -24.45 37.36
CA THR A 700 38.32 -25.65 36.50
C THR A 700 39.10 -25.51 35.20
N GLN A 701 39.32 -26.62 34.50
CA GLN A 701 40.06 -26.64 33.23
C GLN A 701 39.52 -27.70 32.29
N GLY A 702 39.73 -27.53 30.99
CA GLY A 702 39.35 -28.51 29.98
C GLY A 702 40.00 -28.27 28.63
N LYS A 703 39.56 -29.03 27.63
CA LYS A 703 40.08 -28.98 26.26
C LYS A 703 38.96 -29.03 25.22
N PHE A 704 39.19 -28.41 24.08
CA PHE A 704 38.25 -28.35 22.96
C PHE A 704 39.00 -28.23 21.63
N ILE A 705 38.34 -28.57 20.53
CA ILE A 705 38.95 -28.62 19.19
C ILE A 705 38.26 -27.61 18.29
N ILE A 706 39.07 -26.85 17.54
CA ILE A 706 38.64 -26.00 16.43
C ILE A 706 39.03 -26.68 15.13
N ILE A 707 38.08 -26.90 14.23
CA ILE A 707 38.27 -27.39 12.86
C ILE A 707 37.81 -26.27 11.91
N ILE A 708 38.66 -25.93 10.94
CA ILE A 708 38.48 -24.88 9.91
C ILE A 708 38.71 -25.53 8.55
#